data_AF-A0A351YZD9-F1
#
_entry.id   AF-A0A351YZD9-F1
#
_cell.length_a   1.000
_cell.length_b   1.000
_cell.length_c   1.000
_cell.angle_alpha   90.00
_cell.angle_beta   90.00
_cell.angle_gamma   90.00
#
_symmetry.space_group_name_H-M   'P 1'
#
loop_
_entity.id
_entity.type
_entity.pdbx_description
1 polymer ?
#
loop_
_entity_poly.entity_id
_entity_poly.type
_entity_poly.pdbx_seq_one_letter_code
_entity_poly.pdbx_strand_id
1 'polypeptide(L)'
;MPKVEVNEKLFFNLVGKKYNCDDLFEKKLTHAKAELDEKPNPADPEDQRVIKIELNDTNRPDLWSTGGIARCLREYEGAKHSDYSKFLSSKGNIKDTKDYKIIVDEGLKDIRPFQVAFIISGSGLDEAMFKDIIQTQEKLCWNFGRKRKSIAMGVYRADALKWPLHYVAADPDKESFVALQCDKSMTLRQICNEHPKGKDFGYIIKDFAKYPLIKDDKGEVLSMPPVINSATLGQVEVGDKNVLVELTGTDMESLMLAANIVACDFFDAGYSIQPVKVCHPYETLFGKDVVAPYYFQPTTDARLSAINKKLGCDLKKEDVIAALERMGNSVTSKDKDGDVVFTVSPAPYRNDFLHEVDVIEDVMIGQDIDFFKPESPNDFTIGRLLPITLYSRKVKNIMAGMGYQEMIFNYLGSKKTYIDNMGIDGKDVIEIANPMSENYQFIRPSIIASLFEAESQSGNAVYPHKIFEVGKIAYIEPSENTGTKTIQSLGFLTAANNANFNDAASEVSTLLYYLDHKYEVKEADDPRFIPGRQAAIIVNGKQAGIFGEIHPQVLENWQVTVPCVAGEIDLEYLMATEPKEHNVEAAAPSSKQPSPKQNTSQPKAAAKDEGPKLAENQAEHFNKYIELKVAKILSVENNPQGEKLYIEHMDDGSGTERIVQSGLRDYLKPEELIGQHVIIAANLAPRKMRGVESHGMLLAADYMEDGKEKVELLTAPWAKPGTPVVLEGADPAAEKPAKIDIDKFCKVEIKIQGKTAKIAGISLCADGKPLTTQKSDDCIVE
;
A
#
# COMPACT_ATOMS: atom_id res chain seq x y z
N MET A 1 -7.38 -8.18 0.96
CA MET A 1 -8.61 -8.07 0.14
C MET A 1 -9.13 -9.45 -0.22
N PRO A 2 -10.45 -9.66 -0.35
CA PRO A 2 -11.00 -10.96 -0.76
C PRO A 2 -10.63 -11.26 -2.22
N LYS A 3 -10.11 -12.46 -2.46
CA LYS A 3 -9.85 -13.00 -3.81
C LYS A 3 -10.83 -14.12 -4.12
N VAL A 4 -11.39 -14.14 -5.32
CA VAL A 4 -12.35 -15.15 -5.79
C VAL A 4 -11.79 -15.82 -7.04
N GLU A 5 -11.72 -17.15 -7.03
CA GLU A 5 -11.31 -17.94 -8.18
C GLU A 5 -12.57 -18.43 -8.90
N VAL A 6 -12.80 -17.94 -10.12
CA VAL A 6 -14.01 -18.26 -10.88
C VAL A 6 -13.66 -19.17 -12.05
N ASN A 7 -14.44 -20.22 -12.27
CA ASN A 7 -14.31 -21.05 -13.48
C ASN A 7 -14.80 -20.25 -14.70
N GLU A 8 -13.98 -20.13 -15.74
CA GLU A 8 -14.25 -19.24 -16.89
C GLU A 8 -15.61 -19.55 -17.53
N LYS A 9 -15.86 -20.83 -17.84
CA LYS A 9 -17.09 -21.26 -18.51
C LYS A 9 -18.32 -20.98 -17.65
N LEU A 10 -18.28 -21.37 -16.37
CA LEU A 10 -19.38 -21.11 -15.43
C LEU A 10 -19.64 -19.61 -15.28
N PHE A 11 -18.59 -18.83 -15.05
CA PHE A 11 -18.67 -17.40 -14.81
C PHE A 11 -19.28 -16.66 -16.01
N PHE A 12 -18.78 -16.89 -17.23
CA PHE A 12 -19.33 -16.20 -18.41
C PHE A 12 -20.72 -16.70 -18.81
N ASN A 13 -21.09 -17.95 -18.50
CA ASN A 13 -22.47 -18.42 -18.63
C ASN A 13 -23.41 -17.65 -17.70
N LEU A 14 -23.00 -17.41 -16.45
CA LEU A 14 -23.79 -16.63 -15.49
C LEU A 14 -23.87 -15.15 -15.86
N VAL A 15 -22.79 -14.57 -16.38
CA VAL A 15 -22.78 -13.21 -16.93
C VAL A 15 -23.71 -13.11 -18.15
N GLY A 16 -23.85 -14.17 -18.93
CA GLY A 16 -24.61 -14.21 -20.18
C GLY A 16 -23.84 -13.69 -21.40
N LYS A 17 -22.55 -13.40 -21.23
CA LYS A 17 -21.65 -12.90 -22.27
C LYS A 17 -20.21 -13.27 -21.93
N LYS A 18 -19.44 -13.64 -22.96
CA LYS A 18 -18.01 -13.92 -22.85
C LYS A 18 -17.18 -12.67 -23.13
N TYR A 19 -16.17 -12.43 -22.31
CA TYR A 19 -15.16 -11.39 -22.53
C TYR A 19 -13.80 -12.02 -22.83
N ASN A 20 -12.98 -11.31 -23.58
CA ASN A 20 -11.54 -11.59 -23.63
C ASN A 20 -10.97 -10.92 -22.38
N CYS A 21 -10.23 -11.63 -21.53
CA CYS A 21 -9.69 -11.10 -20.26
C CYS A 21 -8.57 -10.06 -20.53
N ASP A 22 -8.96 -8.92 -21.08
CA ASP A 22 -8.15 -7.78 -21.51
C ASP A 22 -8.57 -6.52 -20.73
N ASP A 23 -8.00 -5.38 -21.09
CA ASP A 23 -8.23 -4.09 -20.42
C ASP A 23 -9.72 -3.69 -20.43
N LEU A 24 -10.51 -4.14 -21.41
CA LEU A 24 -11.95 -3.89 -21.44
C LEU A 24 -12.67 -4.69 -20.34
N PHE A 25 -12.27 -5.94 -20.12
CA PHE A 25 -12.80 -6.75 -19.04
C PHE A 25 -12.37 -6.21 -17.67
N GLU A 26 -11.10 -5.78 -17.52
CA GLU A 26 -10.62 -5.12 -16.30
C GLU A 26 -11.45 -3.86 -15.98
N LYS A 27 -11.72 -3.02 -16.98
CA LYS A 27 -12.61 -1.88 -16.80
C LYS A 27 -14.00 -2.28 -16.32
N LYS A 28 -14.58 -3.37 -16.85
CA LYS A 28 -15.90 -3.86 -16.43
C LYS A 28 -15.91 -4.36 -14.98
N LEU A 29 -14.82 -4.99 -14.53
CA LEU A 29 -14.68 -5.45 -13.16
C LEU A 29 -14.76 -4.30 -12.14
N THR A 30 -14.37 -3.08 -12.51
CA THR A 30 -14.48 -1.90 -11.62
C THR A 30 -15.90 -1.64 -11.13
N HIS A 31 -16.93 -1.98 -11.92
CA HIS A 31 -18.34 -1.86 -11.49
C HIS A 31 -18.69 -2.80 -10.34
N ALA A 32 -17.98 -3.93 -10.23
CA ALA A 32 -18.06 -4.86 -9.12
C ALA A 32 -16.99 -4.58 -8.05
N LYS A 33 -16.42 -3.36 -8.02
CA LYS A 33 -15.26 -2.99 -7.19
C LYS A 33 -14.16 -4.04 -7.26
N ALA A 34 -13.88 -4.56 -8.45
CA ALA A 34 -13.00 -5.70 -8.65
C ALA A 34 -11.92 -5.40 -9.69
N GLU A 35 -10.84 -6.17 -9.62
CA GLU A 35 -9.75 -6.16 -10.58
C GLU A 35 -9.27 -7.59 -10.89
N LEU A 36 -8.61 -7.75 -12.03
CA LEU A 36 -8.04 -9.02 -12.43
C LEU A 36 -6.69 -9.20 -11.70
N ASP A 37 -6.61 -10.20 -10.82
CA ASP A 37 -5.38 -10.50 -10.05
C ASP A 37 -4.31 -11.14 -10.95
N GLU A 38 -4.74 -12.05 -11.83
CA GLU A 38 -3.86 -12.73 -12.77
C GLU A 38 -4.61 -13.06 -14.06
N LYS A 39 -3.94 -12.91 -15.20
CA LYS A 39 -4.51 -13.32 -16.50
C LYS A 39 -4.63 -14.85 -16.53
N PRO A 40 -5.78 -15.38 -16.99
CA PRO A 40 -5.99 -16.81 -17.01
C PRO A 40 -5.02 -17.49 -18.00
N ASN A 41 -4.51 -18.67 -17.64
CA ASN A 41 -3.55 -19.39 -18.46
C ASN A 41 -4.25 -19.90 -19.76
N PRO A 42 -3.83 -19.43 -20.95
CA PRO A 42 -4.50 -19.80 -22.20
C PRO A 42 -4.29 -21.27 -22.58
N ALA A 43 -3.30 -21.96 -21.99
CA ALA A 43 -3.04 -23.37 -22.23
C ALA A 43 -4.10 -24.30 -21.60
N ASP A 44 -4.81 -23.81 -20.58
CA ASP A 44 -5.82 -24.62 -19.90
C ASP A 44 -7.13 -24.67 -20.71
N PRO A 45 -7.77 -25.85 -20.81
CA PRO A 45 -9.10 -26.00 -21.39
C PRO A 45 -10.11 -25.05 -20.73
N GLU A 46 -11.03 -24.48 -21.52
CA GLU A 46 -11.99 -23.46 -21.03
C GLU A 46 -12.87 -23.95 -19.86
N ASP A 47 -13.21 -25.23 -19.84
CA ASP A 47 -13.97 -25.88 -18.77
C ASP A 47 -13.17 -26.04 -17.47
N GLN A 48 -11.84 -25.94 -17.54
CA GLN A 48 -10.92 -26.05 -16.40
C GLN A 48 -10.22 -24.73 -16.08
N ARG A 49 -10.32 -23.73 -16.96
CA ARG A 49 -9.63 -22.44 -16.82
C ARG A 49 -10.23 -21.63 -15.68
N VAL A 50 -9.34 -21.05 -14.87
CA VAL A 50 -9.69 -20.24 -13.71
C VAL A 50 -9.29 -18.78 -13.96
N ILE A 51 -10.20 -17.86 -13.65
CA ILE A 51 -9.96 -16.42 -13.62
C ILE A 51 -9.86 -16.02 -12.14
N LYS A 52 -8.79 -15.33 -11.76
CA LYS A 52 -8.60 -14.83 -10.39
C LYS A 52 -8.99 -13.37 -10.32
N ILE A 53 -10.00 -13.08 -9.49
CA ILE A 53 -10.54 -11.73 -9.32
C ILE A 53 -10.28 -11.28 -7.88
N GLU A 54 -9.66 -10.11 -7.72
CA GLU A 54 -9.47 -9.46 -6.43
C GLU A 54 -10.51 -8.35 -6.25
N LEU A 55 -11.08 -8.25 -5.05
CA LEU A 55 -12.07 -7.23 -4.72
C LEU A 55 -11.43 -6.09 -3.94
N ASN A 56 -11.67 -4.85 -4.38
CA ASN A 56 -11.13 -3.63 -3.81
C ASN A 56 -11.89 -3.14 -2.57
N ASP A 57 -12.91 -3.89 -2.12
CA ASP A 57 -13.69 -3.58 -0.93
C ASP A 57 -14.04 -4.83 -0.10
N THR A 58 -14.42 -4.62 1.16
CA THR A 58 -14.91 -5.64 2.10
C THR A 58 -16.35 -5.39 2.56
N ASN A 59 -17.00 -4.30 2.15
CA ASN A 59 -18.38 -3.98 2.53
C ASN A 59 -19.46 -4.74 1.72
N ARG A 60 -19.10 -5.37 0.60
CA ARG A 60 -19.98 -6.09 -0.33
C ARG A 60 -19.74 -7.60 -0.32
N PRO A 61 -20.17 -8.32 0.74
CA PRO A 61 -19.99 -9.78 0.82
C PRO A 61 -20.74 -10.55 -0.27
N ASP A 62 -21.74 -9.94 -0.90
CA ASP A 62 -22.45 -10.48 -2.05
C ASP A 62 -21.56 -10.65 -3.29
N LEU A 63 -20.43 -9.94 -3.37
CA LEU A 63 -19.48 -10.06 -4.48
C LEU A 63 -18.42 -11.14 -4.24
N TRP A 64 -18.44 -11.83 -3.10
CA TRP A 64 -17.40 -12.80 -2.72
C TRP A 64 -17.65 -14.21 -3.27
N SER A 65 -18.48 -14.31 -4.30
CA SER A 65 -18.88 -15.54 -5.01
C SER A 65 -18.86 -15.31 -6.53
N THR A 66 -18.77 -16.39 -7.29
CA THR A 66 -18.87 -16.34 -8.75
C THR A 66 -20.21 -15.76 -9.19
N GLY A 67 -21.31 -16.22 -8.55
CA GLY A 67 -22.67 -15.77 -8.85
C GLY A 67 -22.88 -14.28 -8.57
N GLY A 68 -22.29 -13.77 -7.48
CA GLY A 68 -22.37 -12.37 -7.10
C GLY A 68 -21.73 -11.41 -8.09
N ILE A 69 -20.47 -11.67 -8.46
CA ILE A 69 -19.75 -10.87 -9.46
C ILE A 69 -20.47 -10.95 -10.80
N ALA A 70 -20.85 -12.16 -11.23
CA ALA A 70 -21.53 -12.36 -12.50
C ALA A 70 -22.87 -11.62 -12.57
N ARG A 71 -23.66 -11.67 -11.48
CA ARG A 71 -24.91 -10.91 -11.34
C ARG A 71 -24.67 -9.41 -11.47
N CYS A 72 -23.70 -8.86 -10.74
CA CYS A 72 -23.38 -7.43 -10.78
C CYS A 72 -23.04 -6.97 -12.20
N LEU A 73 -22.14 -7.69 -12.89
CA LEU A 73 -21.76 -7.35 -14.27
C LEU A 73 -22.93 -7.44 -15.24
N ARG A 74 -23.73 -8.49 -15.11
CA ARG A 74 -24.89 -8.75 -15.98
C ARG A 74 -25.97 -7.69 -15.81
N GLU A 75 -26.32 -7.32 -14.58
CA GLU A 75 -27.30 -6.27 -14.29
C GLU A 75 -26.82 -4.89 -14.73
N TYR A 76 -25.53 -4.60 -14.55
CA TYR A 76 -24.94 -3.35 -15.03
C TYR A 76 -25.04 -3.19 -16.55
N GLU A 77 -24.95 -4.27 -17.31
CA GLU A 77 -25.17 -4.26 -18.77
C GLU A 77 -26.66 -4.24 -19.18
N GLY A 78 -27.59 -4.08 -18.23
CA GLY A 78 -29.01 -3.88 -18.49
C GLY A 78 -29.83 -5.17 -18.56
N ALA A 79 -29.32 -6.28 -18.04
CA ALA A 79 -30.12 -7.49 -17.92
C ALA A 79 -31.26 -7.31 -16.92
N LYS A 80 -32.36 -8.07 -17.13
CA LYS A 80 -33.51 -8.04 -16.23
C LYS A 80 -33.16 -8.68 -14.88
N HIS A 81 -33.53 -8.00 -13.80
CA HIS A 81 -33.42 -8.53 -12.43
C HIS A 81 -34.17 -9.85 -12.25
N SER A 82 -33.55 -10.75 -11.51
CA SER A 82 -34.17 -11.99 -11.07
C SER A 82 -35.33 -11.72 -10.11
N ASP A 83 -36.43 -12.44 -10.29
CA ASP A 83 -37.60 -12.33 -9.41
C ASP A 83 -37.41 -13.21 -8.16
N TYR A 84 -36.66 -12.69 -7.19
CA TYR A 84 -36.38 -13.36 -5.93
C TYR A 84 -37.63 -13.50 -5.02
N SER A 85 -38.73 -12.80 -5.34
CA SER A 85 -40.00 -12.93 -4.61
C SER A 85 -40.59 -14.34 -4.68
N LYS A 86 -40.09 -15.19 -5.60
CA LYS A 86 -40.48 -16.60 -5.73
C LYS A 86 -40.09 -17.45 -4.53
N PHE A 87 -39.01 -17.12 -3.81
CA PHE A 87 -38.55 -17.90 -2.66
C PHE A 87 -38.28 -17.06 -1.41
N LEU A 88 -38.06 -15.75 -1.53
CA LEU A 88 -37.83 -14.90 -0.35
C LEU A 88 -39.13 -14.73 0.44
N SER A 89 -39.06 -15.03 1.73
CA SER A 89 -40.08 -14.60 2.68
C SER A 89 -39.92 -13.11 3.00
N SER A 90 -40.99 -12.45 3.39
CA SER A 90 -40.97 -11.06 3.85
C SER A 90 -42.10 -10.81 4.84
N LYS A 91 -42.13 -9.61 5.44
CA LYS A 91 -43.16 -9.24 6.40
C LYS A 91 -44.55 -9.33 5.76
N GLY A 92 -45.39 -10.22 6.28
CA GLY A 92 -46.74 -10.47 5.76
C GLY A 92 -46.82 -11.46 4.59
N ASN A 93 -45.69 -11.99 4.11
CA ASN A 93 -45.61 -12.97 3.04
C ASN A 93 -44.56 -14.03 3.37
N ILE A 94 -44.94 -15.00 4.20
CA ILE A 94 -44.08 -16.13 4.56
C ILE A 94 -44.27 -17.25 3.55
N LYS A 95 -43.17 -17.77 3.01
CA LYS A 95 -43.20 -18.84 2.00
C LYS A 95 -43.48 -20.21 2.60
N ASP A 96 -44.08 -21.07 1.79
CA ASP A 96 -44.32 -22.46 2.16
C ASP A 96 -42.99 -23.23 2.31
N THR A 97 -42.92 -24.03 3.36
CA THR A 97 -41.73 -24.78 3.77
C THR A 97 -41.85 -26.28 3.51
N LYS A 98 -42.99 -26.77 2.98
CA LYS A 98 -43.21 -28.19 2.66
C LYS A 98 -42.79 -29.15 3.79
N ASP A 99 -43.13 -28.79 5.02
CA ASP A 99 -42.80 -29.50 6.26
C ASP A 99 -41.31 -29.55 6.65
N TYR A 100 -40.41 -28.93 5.89
CA TYR A 100 -39.01 -28.81 6.27
C TYR A 100 -38.85 -27.88 7.48
N LYS A 101 -38.45 -28.49 8.60
CA LYS A 101 -38.36 -27.84 9.91
C LYS A 101 -37.07 -28.19 10.65
N ILE A 102 -36.42 -27.20 11.23
CA ILE A 102 -35.33 -27.36 12.20
C ILE A 102 -35.80 -26.88 13.57
N ILE A 103 -35.53 -27.64 14.62
CA ILE A 103 -35.91 -27.33 16.01
C ILE A 103 -34.64 -26.98 16.78
N VAL A 104 -34.60 -25.80 17.38
CA VAL A 104 -33.44 -25.31 18.15
C VAL A 104 -33.64 -25.55 19.64
N ASP A 105 -32.61 -26.05 20.31
CA ASP A 105 -32.58 -26.26 21.76
C ASP A 105 -32.34 -24.94 22.51
N GLU A 106 -33.02 -24.75 23.64
CA GLU A 106 -32.86 -23.60 24.52
C GLU A 106 -31.43 -23.47 25.06
N GLY A 107 -30.75 -24.61 25.24
CA GLY A 107 -29.36 -24.64 25.70
C GLY A 107 -28.36 -23.94 24.78
N LEU A 108 -28.73 -23.61 23.53
CA LEU A 108 -27.85 -22.95 22.57
C LEU A 108 -27.85 -21.42 22.67
N LYS A 109 -28.77 -20.83 23.44
CA LYS A 109 -28.98 -19.39 23.54
C LYS A 109 -27.69 -18.60 23.85
N ASP A 110 -26.89 -19.12 24.77
CA ASP A 110 -25.66 -18.46 25.23
C ASP A 110 -24.38 -19.06 24.60
N ILE A 111 -24.53 -19.96 23.62
CA ILE A 111 -23.42 -20.67 22.97
C ILE A 111 -23.31 -20.26 21.50
N ARG A 112 -24.37 -20.51 20.72
CA ARG A 112 -24.45 -20.21 19.29
C ARG A 112 -25.93 -20.16 18.88
N PRO A 113 -26.63 -19.05 19.20
CA PRO A 113 -28.09 -19.00 19.29
C PRO A 113 -28.85 -19.10 17.96
N PHE A 114 -28.24 -18.79 16.83
CA PHE A 114 -29.01 -18.60 15.60
C PHE A 114 -28.67 -19.65 14.55
N GLN A 115 -29.70 -20.03 13.80
CA GLN A 115 -29.59 -20.90 12.63
C GLN A 115 -30.61 -20.48 11.57
N VAL A 116 -30.21 -20.56 10.31
CA VAL A 116 -31.08 -20.39 9.14
C VAL A 116 -30.74 -21.48 8.13
N ALA A 117 -31.69 -21.88 7.29
CA ALA A 117 -31.45 -22.88 6.26
C ALA A 117 -32.39 -22.73 5.07
N PHE A 118 -32.02 -23.32 3.95
CA PHE A 118 -32.85 -23.48 2.76
C PHE A 118 -32.36 -24.66 1.93
N ILE A 119 -33.18 -25.18 1.02
CA ILE A 119 -32.82 -26.26 0.12
C ILE A 119 -32.70 -25.73 -1.31
N ILE A 120 -31.62 -26.11 -1.99
CA ILE A 120 -31.38 -25.88 -3.41
C ILE A 120 -31.83 -27.14 -4.16
N SER A 121 -32.68 -26.98 -5.17
CA SER A 121 -33.21 -28.07 -5.99
C SER A 121 -33.04 -27.80 -7.49
N GLY A 122 -32.60 -28.78 -8.30
CA GLY A 122 -32.44 -28.55 -9.74
C GLY A 122 -31.83 -29.71 -10.55
N SER A 123 -31.07 -29.36 -11.59
CA SER A 123 -30.44 -30.27 -12.57
C SER A 123 -29.36 -31.20 -11.99
N GLY A 124 -28.98 -31.00 -10.72
CA GLY A 124 -27.84 -31.65 -10.08
C GLY A 124 -26.61 -30.73 -10.10
N LEU A 125 -25.82 -30.74 -9.03
CA LEU A 125 -24.57 -29.96 -8.97
C LEU A 125 -23.53 -30.55 -9.94
N ASP A 126 -23.01 -29.74 -10.85
CA ASP A 126 -21.82 -30.10 -11.63
C ASP A 126 -20.53 -29.81 -10.85
N GLU A 127 -19.39 -30.22 -11.40
CA GLU A 127 -18.09 -30.04 -10.74
C GLU A 127 -17.73 -28.56 -10.49
N ALA A 128 -18.08 -27.67 -11.43
CA ALA A 128 -17.79 -26.25 -11.33
C ALA A 128 -18.63 -25.60 -10.22
N MET A 129 -19.94 -25.88 -10.17
CA MET A 129 -20.81 -25.38 -9.10
C MET A 129 -20.48 -25.97 -7.74
N PHE A 130 -20.08 -27.24 -7.70
CA PHE A 130 -19.64 -27.87 -6.45
C PHE A 130 -18.38 -27.19 -5.91
N LYS A 131 -17.41 -26.85 -6.75
CA LYS A 131 -16.23 -26.08 -6.31
C LYS A 131 -16.61 -24.66 -5.88
N ASP A 132 -17.52 -24.00 -6.60
CA ASP A 132 -17.95 -22.63 -6.31
C ASP A 132 -18.68 -22.50 -4.95
N ILE A 133 -19.58 -23.43 -4.60
CA ILE A 133 -20.27 -23.38 -3.30
C ILE A 133 -19.30 -23.58 -2.14
N ILE A 134 -18.30 -24.45 -2.29
CA ILE A 134 -17.25 -24.66 -1.27
C ILE A 134 -16.39 -23.40 -1.13
N GLN A 135 -16.00 -22.77 -2.23
CA GLN A 135 -15.28 -21.49 -2.17
C GLN A 135 -16.15 -20.42 -1.48
N THR A 136 -17.41 -20.26 -1.89
CA THR A 136 -18.33 -19.27 -1.31
C THR A 136 -18.51 -19.50 0.19
N GLN A 137 -18.64 -20.77 0.61
CA GLN A 137 -18.63 -21.17 2.02
C GLN A 137 -17.39 -20.65 2.73
N GLU A 138 -16.20 -20.91 2.18
CA GLU A 138 -14.93 -20.51 2.78
C GLU A 138 -14.80 -18.98 2.86
N LYS A 139 -15.12 -18.24 1.79
CA LYS A 139 -15.01 -16.77 1.77
C LYS A 139 -15.97 -16.12 2.76
N LEU A 140 -17.24 -16.51 2.76
CA LEU A 140 -18.24 -15.97 3.70
C LEU A 140 -17.90 -16.35 5.15
N CYS A 141 -17.54 -17.60 5.42
CA CYS A 141 -17.23 -18.03 6.78
C CYS A 141 -15.91 -17.46 7.32
N TRP A 142 -14.89 -17.30 6.48
CA TRP A 142 -13.57 -16.84 6.90
C TRP A 142 -13.52 -15.33 7.07
N ASN A 143 -13.98 -14.57 6.08
CA ASN A 143 -13.91 -13.12 6.10
C ASN A 143 -15.10 -12.52 6.87
N PHE A 144 -16.33 -12.74 6.39
CA PHE A 144 -17.54 -12.13 6.97
C PHE A 144 -17.88 -12.78 8.32
N GLY A 145 -17.71 -14.10 8.40
CA GLY A 145 -17.87 -14.93 9.58
C GLY A 145 -16.73 -14.84 10.60
N ARG A 146 -15.69 -14.02 10.36
CA ARG A 146 -14.50 -13.84 11.21
C ARG A 146 -13.87 -15.16 11.66
N LYS A 147 -13.46 -15.98 10.69
CA LYS A 147 -12.96 -17.35 10.88
C LYS A 147 -13.97 -18.23 11.62
N ARG A 148 -15.21 -18.22 11.12
CA ARG A 148 -16.38 -18.97 11.61
C ARG A 148 -16.96 -18.55 12.97
N LYS A 149 -16.35 -17.58 13.65
CA LYS A 149 -16.84 -17.07 14.94
C LYS A 149 -18.30 -16.64 14.85
N SER A 150 -18.65 -15.77 13.91
CA SER A 150 -20.01 -15.25 13.76
C SER A 150 -20.90 -16.07 12.83
N ILE A 151 -20.35 -16.67 11.77
CA ILE A 151 -21.11 -17.43 10.76
C ILE A 151 -20.36 -18.70 10.38
N ALA A 152 -21.04 -19.84 10.40
CA ALA A 152 -20.56 -21.08 9.85
C ALA A 152 -21.64 -21.68 8.96
N MET A 153 -21.27 -22.04 7.74
CA MET A 153 -22.17 -22.59 6.74
C MET A 153 -21.83 -24.08 6.52
N GLY A 154 -22.86 -24.91 6.40
CA GLY A 154 -22.78 -26.31 6.06
C GLY A 154 -23.66 -26.63 4.84
N VAL A 155 -23.24 -27.63 4.06
CA VAL A 155 -23.95 -28.09 2.86
C VAL A 155 -24.15 -29.59 2.94
N TYR A 156 -25.37 -30.07 2.71
CA TYR A 156 -25.73 -31.47 2.90
C TYR A 156 -26.71 -32.00 1.84
N ARG A 157 -26.66 -33.31 1.56
CA ARG A 157 -27.68 -33.97 0.72
C ARG A 157 -29.03 -34.01 1.43
N ALA A 158 -29.98 -33.21 0.99
CA ALA A 158 -31.28 -33.10 1.65
C ALA A 158 -32.08 -34.42 1.62
N ASP A 159 -31.98 -35.18 0.53
CA ASP A 159 -32.72 -36.44 0.33
C ASP A 159 -32.28 -37.55 1.30
N ALA A 160 -31.06 -37.48 1.83
CA ALA A 160 -30.54 -38.45 2.79
C ALA A 160 -31.09 -38.21 4.22
N LEU A 161 -31.58 -37.01 4.51
CA LEU A 161 -31.95 -36.58 5.85
C LEU A 161 -33.36 -37.02 6.25
N LYS A 162 -33.58 -37.17 7.57
CA LYS A 162 -34.90 -37.37 8.17
C LYS A 162 -35.31 -36.14 8.95
N TRP A 163 -36.46 -35.60 8.60
CA TRP A 163 -37.00 -34.36 9.16
C TRP A 163 -38.00 -34.66 10.29
N PRO A 164 -38.13 -33.79 11.32
CA PRO A 164 -37.40 -32.52 11.50
C PRO A 164 -35.93 -32.71 11.87
N LEU A 165 -35.10 -31.71 11.57
CA LEU A 165 -33.73 -31.66 12.09
C LEU A 165 -33.72 -31.01 13.47
N HIS A 166 -32.71 -31.35 14.27
CA HIS A 166 -32.57 -30.89 15.65
C HIS A 166 -31.20 -30.21 15.83
N TYR A 167 -31.20 -28.94 16.18
CA TYR A 167 -30.00 -28.19 16.55
C TYR A 167 -29.93 -28.10 18.06
N VAL A 168 -29.02 -28.88 18.66
CA VAL A 168 -29.03 -29.20 20.09
C VAL A 168 -27.73 -28.80 20.80
N ALA A 169 -27.83 -28.52 22.10
CA ALA A 169 -26.67 -28.34 22.97
C ALA A 169 -26.26 -29.69 23.57
N ALA A 170 -25.25 -30.32 22.97
CA ALA A 170 -24.76 -31.66 23.29
C ALA A 170 -23.71 -31.67 24.40
N ASP A 171 -23.68 -32.76 25.18
CA ASP A 171 -22.61 -33.03 26.15
C ASP A 171 -21.35 -33.49 25.40
N PRO A 172 -20.23 -32.75 25.48
CA PRO A 172 -19.07 -32.98 24.64
C PRO A 172 -18.31 -34.28 24.93
N ASP A 173 -18.58 -34.92 26.07
CA ASP A 173 -17.92 -36.15 26.51
C ASP A 173 -18.81 -37.39 26.32
N LYS A 174 -20.12 -37.22 26.08
CA LYS A 174 -21.07 -38.34 25.88
C LYS A 174 -21.45 -38.56 24.42
N GLU A 175 -21.45 -37.51 23.61
CA GLU A 175 -21.82 -37.58 22.21
C GLU A 175 -20.59 -37.82 21.34
N SER A 176 -20.72 -38.70 20.36
CA SER A 176 -19.64 -39.05 19.44
C SER A 176 -20.15 -39.33 18.04
N PHE A 177 -19.36 -38.99 17.04
CA PHE A 177 -19.67 -39.29 15.63
C PHE A 177 -18.38 -39.45 14.82
N VAL A 178 -18.50 -39.92 13.59
CA VAL A 178 -17.36 -40.03 12.66
C VAL A 178 -17.23 -38.69 11.93
N ALA A 179 -16.22 -37.91 12.28
CA ALA A 179 -15.95 -36.63 11.62
C ALA A 179 -15.45 -36.83 10.18
N LEU A 180 -15.69 -35.86 9.30
CA LEU A 180 -15.17 -35.87 7.94
C LEU A 180 -13.65 -36.13 7.92
N GLN A 181 -13.18 -36.97 6.99
CA GLN A 181 -11.77 -37.39 6.89
C GLN A 181 -11.25 -38.24 8.07
N CYS A 182 -12.15 -38.82 8.87
CA CYS A 182 -11.82 -39.81 9.90
C CYS A 182 -12.56 -41.13 9.68
N ASP A 183 -11.94 -42.24 10.11
CA ASP A 183 -12.54 -43.58 9.99
C ASP A 183 -13.16 -44.08 11.32
N LYS A 184 -12.92 -43.37 12.42
CA LYS A 184 -13.34 -43.77 13.77
C LYS A 184 -14.20 -42.69 14.40
N SER A 185 -15.15 -43.14 15.22
CA SER A 185 -15.97 -42.24 16.03
C SER A 185 -15.12 -41.58 17.11
N MET A 186 -15.27 -40.27 17.28
CA MET A 186 -14.60 -39.46 18.29
C MET A 186 -15.65 -38.68 19.08
N THR A 187 -15.41 -38.48 20.38
CA THR A 187 -16.22 -37.57 21.18
C THR A 187 -16.05 -36.13 20.69
N LEU A 188 -17.03 -35.26 20.96
CA LEU A 188 -16.96 -33.86 20.54
C LEU A 188 -15.71 -33.15 21.10
N ARG A 189 -15.32 -33.47 22.34
CA ARG A 189 -14.09 -32.94 22.96
C ARG A 189 -12.82 -33.44 22.28
N GLN A 190 -12.76 -34.73 21.93
CA GLN A 190 -11.63 -35.28 21.18
C GLN A 190 -11.50 -34.62 19.81
N ILE A 191 -12.62 -34.37 19.12
CA ILE A 191 -12.61 -33.65 17.85
C ILE A 191 -11.95 -32.28 18.02
N CYS A 192 -12.34 -31.49 19.03
CA CYS A 192 -11.74 -30.16 19.26
C CYS A 192 -10.22 -30.21 19.54
N ASN A 193 -9.72 -31.26 20.19
CA ASN A 193 -8.32 -31.34 20.61
C ASN A 193 -7.40 -32.00 19.57
N GLU A 194 -7.90 -33.02 18.88
CA GLU A 194 -7.08 -33.92 18.07
C GLU A 194 -7.27 -33.69 16.56
N HIS A 195 -8.50 -33.42 16.12
CA HIS A 195 -8.82 -33.26 14.70
C HIS A 195 -8.19 -31.98 14.12
N PRO A 196 -7.65 -31.99 12.89
CA PRO A 196 -7.09 -30.78 12.26
C PRO A 196 -8.05 -29.58 12.29
N LYS A 197 -9.32 -29.78 11.86
CA LYS A 197 -10.35 -28.73 11.95
C LYS A 197 -10.75 -28.34 13.38
N GLY A 198 -10.55 -29.25 14.35
CA GLY A 198 -10.71 -28.95 15.77
C GLY A 198 -9.62 -28.00 16.28
N LYS A 199 -8.37 -28.20 15.84
CA LYS A 199 -7.28 -27.26 16.15
C LYS A 199 -7.51 -25.89 15.51
N ASP A 200 -8.05 -25.87 14.30
CA ASP A 200 -8.33 -24.62 13.58
C ASP A 200 -9.49 -23.81 14.20
N PHE A 201 -10.59 -24.47 14.61
CA PHE A 201 -11.86 -23.80 14.97
C PHE A 201 -12.44 -24.18 16.33
N GLY A 202 -11.92 -25.22 16.99
CA GLY A 202 -12.42 -25.71 18.27
C GLY A 202 -12.33 -24.66 19.39
N TYR A 203 -11.39 -23.72 19.28
CA TYR A 203 -11.26 -22.59 20.21
C TYR A 203 -12.53 -21.71 20.29
N ILE A 204 -13.44 -21.79 19.31
CA ILE A 204 -14.70 -21.03 19.31
C ILE A 204 -15.69 -21.59 20.34
N ILE A 205 -15.68 -22.91 20.56
CA ILE A 205 -16.67 -23.58 21.40
C ILE A 205 -16.08 -24.32 22.62
N LYS A 206 -14.76 -24.52 22.68
CA LYS A 206 -14.09 -25.37 23.68
C LYS A 206 -14.32 -24.97 25.14
N ASP A 207 -14.59 -23.69 25.38
CA ASP A 207 -14.72 -23.12 26.73
C ASP A 207 -16.17 -23.20 27.25
N PHE A 208 -17.13 -23.66 26.43
CA PHE A 208 -18.51 -23.89 26.85
C PHE A 208 -18.71 -25.27 27.46
N ALA A 209 -19.69 -25.39 28.37
CA ALA A 209 -20.02 -26.66 29.01
C ALA A 209 -20.70 -27.66 28.06
N LYS A 210 -21.38 -27.17 27.03
CA LYS A 210 -22.07 -27.97 26.00
C LYS A 210 -21.66 -27.48 24.62
N TYR A 211 -21.66 -28.36 23.63
CA TYR A 211 -21.30 -28.00 22.26
C TYR A 211 -22.51 -28.07 21.31
N PRO A 212 -22.61 -27.14 20.35
CA PRO A 212 -23.62 -27.19 19.28
C PRO A 212 -23.46 -28.43 18.39
N LEU A 213 -24.59 -29.10 18.14
CA LEU A 213 -24.64 -30.31 17.32
C LEU A 213 -25.94 -30.32 16.50
N ILE A 214 -25.87 -30.69 15.22
CA ILE A 214 -27.05 -30.84 14.35
C ILE A 214 -27.29 -32.34 14.13
N LYS A 215 -28.53 -32.79 14.38
CA LYS A 215 -28.98 -34.17 14.21
C LYS A 215 -30.22 -34.26 13.32
N ASP A 216 -30.40 -35.40 12.66
CA ASP A 216 -31.66 -35.72 11.99
C ASP A 216 -32.68 -36.33 12.97
N ASP A 217 -33.88 -36.63 12.51
CA ASP A 217 -34.94 -37.19 13.36
C ASP A 217 -34.67 -38.62 13.86
N LYS A 218 -33.67 -39.31 13.28
CA LYS A 218 -33.18 -40.61 13.77
C LYS A 218 -32.08 -40.46 14.82
N GLY A 219 -31.61 -39.24 15.07
CA GLY A 219 -30.52 -38.95 16.00
C GLY A 219 -29.13 -39.11 15.40
N GLU A 220 -29.02 -39.29 14.07
CA GLU A 220 -27.72 -39.32 13.40
C GLU A 220 -27.14 -37.90 13.30
N VAL A 221 -25.84 -37.75 13.55
CA VAL A 221 -25.17 -36.45 13.56
C VAL A 221 -24.85 -36.01 12.14
N LEU A 222 -25.30 -34.80 11.78
CA LEU A 222 -24.94 -34.10 10.53
C LEU A 222 -23.63 -33.34 10.70
N SER A 223 -23.50 -32.56 11.78
CA SER A 223 -22.33 -31.73 12.03
C SER A 223 -22.25 -31.25 13.47
N MET A 224 -21.06 -30.77 13.83
CA MET A 224 -20.76 -30.03 15.05
C MET A 224 -20.30 -28.61 14.66
N PRO A 225 -21.23 -27.67 14.43
CA PRO A 225 -20.89 -26.30 14.07
C PRO A 225 -20.06 -25.62 15.17
N PRO A 226 -19.22 -24.62 14.89
CA PRO A 226 -18.70 -24.23 13.58
C PRO A 226 -17.53 -25.11 13.10
N VAL A 227 -17.27 -26.24 13.76
CA VAL A 227 -15.99 -26.97 13.66
C VAL A 227 -15.95 -27.90 12.45
N ILE A 228 -16.82 -28.91 12.39
CA ILE A 228 -16.71 -29.99 11.40
C ILE A 228 -18.05 -30.68 11.11
N ASN A 229 -18.15 -31.24 9.91
CA ASN A 229 -19.29 -32.05 9.46
C ASN A 229 -19.02 -33.54 9.71
N SER A 230 -20.09 -34.34 9.71
CA SER A 230 -20.01 -35.80 9.77
C SER A 230 -19.54 -36.40 8.44
N ALA A 231 -18.84 -37.52 8.50
CA ALA A 231 -18.44 -38.30 7.32
C ALA A 231 -19.58 -39.19 6.81
N THR A 232 -20.55 -39.55 7.66
CA THR A 232 -21.54 -40.58 7.33
C THR A 232 -22.80 -40.00 6.69
N LEU A 233 -23.31 -38.90 7.23
CA LEU A 233 -24.58 -38.32 6.81
C LEU A 233 -24.34 -36.99 6.08
N GLY A 234 -24.79 -36.92 4.84
CA GLY A 234 -24.93 -35.65 4.14
C GLY A 234 -23.66 -35.08 3.49
N GLN A 235 -22.61 -35.85 3.20
CA GLN A 235 -21.56 -35.35 2.29
C GLN A 235 -22.16 -35.12 0.90
N VAL A 236 -22.05 -33.89 0.39
CA VAL A 236 -22.50 -33.51 -0.96
C VAL A 236 -21.51 -34.05 -2.01
N GLU A 237 -22.04 -34.59 -3.09
CA GLU A 237 -21.34 -35.14 -4.23
C GLU A 237 -21.83 -34.49 -5.54
N VAL A 238 -20.99 -34.55 -6.58
CA VAL A 238 -21.37 -34.11 -7.92
C VAL A 238 -22.56 -34.95 -8.41
N GLY A 239 -23.61 -34.29 -8.89
CA GLY A 239 -24.86 -34.90 -9.36
C GLY A 239 -26.02 -34.83 -8.37
N ASP A 240 -25.78 -34.43 -7.11
CA ASP A 240 -26.84 -34.27 -6.11
C ASP A 240 -27.84 -33.18 -6.51
N LYS A 241 -29.14 -33.52 -6.46
CA LYS A 241 -30.22 -32.65 -6.94
C LYS A 241 -30.86 -31.79 -5.87
N ASN A 242 -30.84 -32.23 -4.62
CA ASN A 242 -31.42 -31.53 -3.48
C ASN A 242 -30.35 -31.34 -2.40
N VAL A 243 -29.92 -30.10 -2.19
CA VAL A 243 -28.84 -29.75 -1.27
C VAL A 243 -29.38 -28.79 -0.22
N LEU A 244 -29.32 -29.20 1.04
CA LEU A 244 -29.58 -28.36 2.20
C LEU A 244 -28.37 -27.46 2.44
N VAL A 245 -28.58 -26.15 2.44
CA VAL A 245 -27.63 -25.17 2.96
C VAL A 245 -28.13 -24.72 4.32
N GLU A 246 -27.30 -24.85 5.34
CA GLU A 246 -27.58 -24.34 6.69
C GLU A 246 -26.47 -23.40 7.13
N LEU A 247 -26.83 -22.39 7.90
CA LEU A 247 -25.89 -21.45 8.49
C LEU A 247 -26.21 -21.30 9.98
N THR A 248 -25.20 -21.49 10.83
CA THR A 248 -25.27 -21.22 12.28
C THR A 248 -24.40 -20.04 12.66
N GLY A 249 -24.76 -19.31 13.72
CA GLY A 249 -24.04 -18.11 14.11
C GLY A 249 -24.49 -17.46 15.41
N THR A 250 -23.87 -16.32 15.68
CA THR A 250 -24.14 -15.48 16.85
C THR A 250 -24.83 -14.17 16.48
N ASP A 251 -24.97 -13.86 15.19
CA ASP A 251 -25.61 -12.65 14.69
C ASP A 251 -26.65 -13.00 13.61
N MET A 252 -27.90 -12.63 13.86
CA MET A 252 -29.04 -13.08 13.04
C MET A 252 -29.12 -12.36 11.68
N GLU A 253 -28.81 -11.06 11.63
CA GLU A 253 -28.81 -10.29 10.37
C GLU A 253 -27.73 -10.78 9.42
N SER A 254 -26.50 -10.95 9.93
CA SER A 254 -25.38 -11.42 9.11
C SER A 254 -25.61 -12.85 8.60
N LEU A 255 -26.25 -13.71 9.40
CA LEU A 255 -26.66 -15.04 8.95
C LEU A 255 -27.71 -14.99 7.84
N MET A 256 -28.75 -14.17 8.01
CA MET A 256 -29.80 -14.04 7.00
C MET A 256 -29.25 -13.45 5.70
N LEU A 257 -28.33 -12.48 5.79
CA LEU A 257 -27.64 -11.92 4.64
C LEU A 257 -26.85 -12.98 3.89
N ALA A 258 -26.03 -13.76 4.60
CA ALA A 258 -25.24 -14.85 3.99
C ALA A 258 -26.15 -15.91 3.36
N ALA A 259 -27.29 -16.24 3.98
CA ALA A 259 -28.29 -17.13 3.40
C ALA A 259 -28.91 -16.55 2.13
N ASN A 260 -29.25 -15.26 2.13
CA ASN A 260 -29.79 -14.57 0.96
C ASN A 260 -28.78 -14.53 -0.19
N ILE A 261 -27.50 -14.24 0.07
CA ILE A 261 -26.42 -14.23 -0.94
C ILE A 261 -26.37 -15.59 -1.65
N VAL A 262 -26.19 -16.68 -0.90
CA VAL A 262 -26.06 -18.02 -1.48
C VAL A 262 -27.35 -18.43 -2.20
N ALA A 263 -28.53 -18.14 -1.63
CA ALA A 263 -29.81 -18.44 -2.28
C ALA A 263 -30.00 -17.70 -3.60
N CYS A 264 -29.64 -16.41 -3.66
CA CYS A 264 -29.74 -15.62 -4.88
C CYS A 264 -28.77 -16.12 -5.95
N ASP A 265 -27.52 -16.44 -5.58
CA ASP A 265 -26.51 -16.96 -6.51
C ASP A 265 -26.96 -18.27 -7.17
N PHE A 266 -27.50 -19.20 -6.39
CA PHE A 266 -28.04 -20.45 -6.92
C PHE A 266 -29.30 -20.25 -7.76
N PHE A 267 -30.18 -19.33 -7.37
CA PHE A 267 -31.34 -19.00 -8.17
C PHE A 267 -30.96 -18.42 -9.53
N ASP A 268 -29.96 -17.53 -9.57
CA ASP A 268 -29.42 -16.95 -10.80
C ASP A 268 -28.75 -18.00 -11.70
N ALA A 269 -28.20 -19.06 -11.11
CA ALA A 269 -27.67 -20.22 -11.82
C ALA A 269 -28.77 -21.19 -12.32
N GLY A 270 -30.05 -20.88 -12.11
CA GLY A 270 -31.19 -21.65 -12.62
C GLY A 270 -31.73 -22.72 -11.65
N TYR A 271 -31.27 -22.75 -10.40
CA TYR A 271 -31.81 -23.64 -9.39
C TYR A 271 -33.09 -23.06 -8.75
N SER A 272 -33.90 -23.95 -8.16
CA SER A 272 -35.03 -23.56 -7.33
C SER A 272 -34.61 -23.53 -5.86
N ILE A 273 -35.10 -22.53 -5.13
CA ILE A 273 -34.86 -22.39 -3.70
C ILE A 273 -36.14 -22.75 -2.95
N GLN A 274 -36.03 -23.73 -2.05
CA GLN A 274 -37.10 -24.17 -1.17
C GLN A 274 -36.82 -23.69 0.27
N PRO A 275 -37.65 -22.77 0.81
CA PRO A 275 -37.47 -22.26 2.16
C PRO A 275 -37.61 -23.32 3.24
N VAL A 276 -36.90 -23.14 4.35
CA VAL A 276 -36.94 -24.01 5.55
C VAL A 276 -37.31 -23.17 6.77
N LYS A 277 -38.15 -23.73 7.65
CA LYS A 277 -38.51 -23.10 8.93
C LYS A 277 -37.56 -23.53 10.04
N VAL A 278 -37.00 -22.57 10.76
CA VAL A 278 -36.23 -22.80 11.99
C VAL A 278 -37.03 -22.30 13.18
N CYS A 279 -37.29 -23.18 14.15
CA CYS A 279 -38.07 -22.89 15.34
C CYS A 279 -37.15 -22.67 16.54
N HIS A 280 -37.02 -21.42 16.95
CA HIS A 280 -36.27 -21.00 18.12
C HIS A 280 -37.17 -20.99 19.38
N PRO A 281 -36.67 -21.44 20.54
CA PRO A 281 -37.42 -21.38 21.79
C PRO A 281 -37.48 -19.96 22.38
N TYR A 282 -36.55 -19.09 21.98
CA TYR A 282 -36.42 -17.69 22.37
C TYR A 282 -36.71 -16.74 21.19
N GLU A 283 -36.97 -15.47 21.51
CA GLU A 283 -37.16 -14.42 20.52
C GLU A 283 -35.87 -14.16 19.72
N THR A 284 -36.03 -13.96 18.42
CA THR A 284 -34.98 -13.51 17.50
C THR A 284 -35.43 -12.22 16.83
N LEU A 285 -34.56 -11.60 16.02
CA LEU A 285 -34.91 -10.41 15.24
C LEU A 285 -36.11 -10.65 14.30
N PHE A 286 -36.30 -11.89 13.83
CA PHE A 286 -37.36 -12.28 12.89
C PHE A 286 -38.47 -13.10 13.57
N GLY A 287 -38.54 -13.06 14.90
CA GLY A 287 -39.47 -13.86 15.70
C GLY A 287 -38.96 -15.27 16.01
N LYS A 288 -39.79 -16.10 16.65
CA LYS A 288 -39.41 -17.47 17.04
C LYS A 288 -39.39 -18.46 15.87
N ASP A 289 -40.32 -18.31 14.93
CA ASP A 289 -40.40 -19.14 13.73
C ASP A 289 -39.79 -18.36 12.56
N VAL A 290 -38.56 -18.69 12.21
CA VAL A 290 -37.77 -17.99 11.19
C VAL A 290 -37.79 -18.81 9.92
N VAL A 291 -38.31 -18.24 8.82
CA VAL A 291 -38.32 -18.89 7.50
C VAL A 291 -37.29 -18.20 6.62
N ALA A 292 -36.23 -18.94 6.27
CA ALA A 292 -35.16 -18.44 5.40
C ALA A 292 -35.27 -19.07 4.00
N PRO A 293 -34.90 -18.33 2.94
CA PRO A 293 -34.36 -16.96 2.93
C PRO A 293 -35.44 -15.88 3.22
N TYR A 294 -35.03 -14.73 3.75
CA TYR A 294 -35.94 -13.65 4.19
C TYR A 294 -35.43 -12.25 3.82
N TYR A 295 -36.30 -11.40 3.26
CA TYR A 295 -35.98 -10.00 2.97
C TYR A 295 -36.19 -9.11 4.18
N PHE A 296 -35.10 -8.53 4.71
CA PHE A 296 -35.12 -7.70 5.92
C PHE A 296 -34.56 -6.28 5.73
N GLN A 297 -34.17 -5.92 4.51
CA GLN A 297 -33.48 -4.66 4.25
C GLN A 297 -34.41 -3.45 4.42
N PRO A 298 -34.03 -2.44 5.22
CA PRO A 298 -34.76 -1.18 5.27
C PRO A 298 -34.54 -0.40 3.97
N THR A 299 -35.46 0.51 3.67
CA THR A 299 -35.29 1.46 2.57
C THR A 299 -34.42 2.64 3.00
N THR A 300 -33.61 3.16 2.07
CA THR A 300 -32.76 4.34 2.31
C THR A 300 -33.12 5.44 1.32
N ASP A 301 -33.28 6.66 1.83
CA ASP A 301 -33.64 7.83 1.03
C ASP A 301 -32.40 8.62 0.61
N ALA A 302 -32.40 9.17 -0.61
CA ALA A 302 -31.43 10.14 -1.08
C ALA A 302 -32.09 11.26 -1.89
N ARG A 303 -31.55 12.48 -1.79
CA ARG A 303 -32.02 13.65 -2.53
C ARG A 303 -31.19 13.92 -3.78
N LEU A 304 -31.84 14.34 -4.87
CA LEU A 304 -31.15 14.73 -6.10
C LEU A 304 -30.14 15.86 -5.85
N SER A 305 -30.52 16.87 -5.06
CA SER A 305 -29.62 17.96 -4.70
C SER A 305 -28.37 17.49 -3.93
N ALA A 306 -28.52 16.50 -3.04
CA ALA A 306 -27.43 15.94 -2.27
C ALA A 306 -26.48 15.10 -3.15
N ILE A 307 -27.04 14.28 -4.05
CA ILE A 307 -26.31 13.51 -5.06
C ILE A 307 -25.45 14.44 -5.90
N ASN A 308 -26.08 15.43 -6.55
CA ASN A 308 -25.40 16.37 -7.44
C ASN A 308 -24.32 17.18 -6.71
N LYS A 309 -24.61 17.65 -5.49
CA LYS A 309 -23.64 18.38 -4.67
C LYS A 309 -22.44 17.51 -4.28
N LYS A 310 -22.66 16.24 -3.92
CA LYS A 310 -21.60 15.36 -3.43
C LYS A 310 -20.71 14.84 -4.56
N LEU A 311 -21.30 14.57 -5.72
CA LEU A 311 -20.62 14.08 -6.92
C LEU A 311 -20.05 15.20 -7.80
N GLY A 312 -20.47 16.46 -7.59
CA GLY A 312 -20.02 17.59 -8.40
C GLY A 312 -20.57 17.56 -9.83
N CYS A 313 -21.82 17.13 -10.01
CA CYS A 313 -22.43 16.95 -11.32
C CYS A 313 -23.89 17.43 -11.35
N ASP A 314 -24.48 17.50 -12.55
CA ASP A 314 -25.87 17.91 -12.79
C ASP A 314 -26.70 16.76 -13.38
N LEU A 315 -26.84 15.65 -12.63
CA LEU A 315 -27.65 14.51 -13.05
C LEU A 315 -29.14 14.86 -13.02
N LYS A 316 -29.91 14.26 -13.95
CA LYS A 316 -31.37 14.31 -13.95
C LYS A 316 -31.95 13.13 -13.18
N LYS A 317 -33.24 13.22 -12.88
CA LYS A 317 -34.00 12.17 -12.21
C LYS A 317 -33.85 10.80 -12.90
N GLU A 318 -33.94 10.78 -14.22
CA GLU A 318 -33.87 9.57 -15.02
C GLU A 318 -32.47 8.94 -14.99
N ASP A 319 -31.42 9.77 -14.97
CA ASP A 319 -30.03 9.33 -14.89
C ASP A 319 -29.77 8.62 -13.55
N VAL A 320 -30.26 9.20 -12.44
CA VAL A 320 -30.12 8.61 -11.10
C VAL A 320 -30.86 7.28 -10.99
N ILE A 321 -32.09 7.19 -11.51
CA ILE A 321 -32.86 5.95 -11.50
C ILE A 321 -32.12 4.86 -12.29
N ALA A 322 -31.67 5.16 -13.50
CA ALA A 322 -30.95 4.20 -14.34
C ALA A 322 -29.64 3.73 -13.68
N ALA A 323 -28.90 4.62 -13.01
CA ALA A 323 -27.68 4.26 -12.30
C ALA A 323 -27.97 3.31 -11.11
N LEU A 324 -28.99 3.61 -10.30
CA LEU A 324 -29.36 2.77 -9.16
C LEU A 324 -29.88 1.39 -9.60
N GLU A 325 -30.64 1.34 -10.70
CA GLU A 325 -31.13 0.08 -11.28
C GLU A 325 -29.98 -0.78 -11.83
N ARG A 326 -28.97 -0.19 -12.49
CA ARG A 326 -27.75 -0.92 -12.91
C ARG A 326 -27.00 -1.56 -11.75
N MET A 327 -27.09 -0.98 -10.56
CA MET A 327 -26.49 -1.52 -9.32
C MET A 327 -27.37 -2.54 -8.59
N GLY A 328 -28.49 -2.97 -9.21
CA GLY A 328 -29.37 -4.01 -8.67
C GLY A 328 -30.46 -3.50 -7.72
N ASN A 329 -30.62 -2.18 -7.57
CA ASN A 329 -31.57 -1.63 -6.62
C ASN A 329 -32.95 -1.40 -7.23
N SER A 330 -33.98 -1.57 -6.41
CA SER A 330 -35.33 -1.10 -6.75
C SER A 330 -35.54 0.30 -6.19
N VAL A 331 -35.88 1.26 -7.04
CA VAL A 331 -36.01 2.67 -6.65
C VAL A 331 -37.40 3.21 -6.95
N THR A 332 -37.95 3.97 -6.02
CA THR A 332 -39.12 4.83 -6.25
C THR A 332 -38.71 6.28 -6.07
N SER A 333 -39.36 7.21 -6.77
CA SER A 333 -39.05 8.63 -6.66
C SER A 333 -40.31 9.46 -6.47
N LYS A 334 -40.20 10.53 -5.67
CA LYS A 334 -41.29 11.48 -5.41
C LYS A 334 -40.74 12.89 -5.27
N ASP A 335 -41.54 13.87 -5.68
CA ASP A 335 -41.23 15.27 -5.43
C ASP A 335 -41.61 15.62 -3.99
N LYS A 336 -40.67 16.17 -3.22
CA LYS A 336 -40.86 16.57 -1.83
C LYS A 336 -40.00 17.78 -1.50
N ASP A 337 -40.60 18.80 -0.89
CA ASP A 337 -39.92 20.02 -0.44
C ASP A 337 -39.15 20.77 -1.57
N GLY A 338 -39.64 20.68 -2.82
CA GLY A 338 -38.98 21.29 -3.98
C GLY A 338 -37.79 20.51 -4.54
N ASP A 339 -37.59 19.26 -4.11
CA ASP A 339 -36.52 18.37 -4.54
C ASP A 339 -37.08 16.98 -4.92
N VAL A 340 -36.29 16.18 -5.62
CA VAL A 340 -36.62 14.78 -5.92
C VAL A 340 -35.99 13.89 -4.86
N VAL A 341 -36.81 13.11 -4.15
CA VAL A 341 -36.37 12.10 -3.19
C VAL A 341 -36.48 10.72 -3.81
N PHE A 342 -35.36 10.00 -3.86
CA PHE A 342 -35.27 8.61 -4.25
C PHE A 342 -35.34 7.73 -3.00
N THR A 343 -36.34 6.86 -2.92
CA THR A 343 -36.45 5.83 -1.88
C THR A 343 -35.95 4.52 -2.48
N VAL A 344 -34.75 4.10 -2.05
CA VAL A 344 -34.05 2.91 -2.54
C VAL A 344 -34.40 1.73 -1.66
N SER A 345 -34.82 0.63 -2.27
CA SER A 345 -34.98 -0.69 -1.65
C SER A 345 -33.79 -1.55 -2.07
N PRO A 346 -32.84 -1.80 -1.17
CA PRO A 346 -31.65 -2.61 -1.47
C PRO A 346 -32.02 -4.00 -1.97
N ALA A 347 -31.17 -4.56 -2.82
CA ALA A 347 -31.25 -5.96 -3.21
C ALA A 347 -31.15 -6.89 -1.98
N PRO A 348 -31.79 -8.08 -1.99
CA PRO A 348 -31.85 -8.99 -0.84
C PRO A 348 -30.50 -9.49 -0.32
N TYR A 349 -29.47 -9.47 -1.17
CA TYR A 349 -28.10 -9.88 -0.88
C TYR A 349 -27.21 -8.71 -0.39
N ARG A 350 -27.73 -7.48 -0.31
CA ARG A 350 -27.00 -6.31 0.17
C ARG A 350 -27.51 -5.84 1.53
N ASN A 351 -26.61 -5.31 2.36
CA ASN A 351 -26.91 -4.76 3.69
C ASN A 351 -25.99 -3.57 4.06
N ASP A 352 -25.47 -2.88 3.05
CA ASP A 352 -24.47 -1.82 3.17
C ASP A 352 -25.07 -0.41 3.00
N PHE A 353 -26.40 -0.27 2.97
CA PHE A 353 -27.11 1.01 2.89
C PHE A 353 -27.46 1.56 4.27
N LEU A 354 -26.49 2.17 4.95
CA LEU A 354 -26.64 2.74 6.29
C LEU A 354 -26.93 4.25 6.26
N HIS A 355 -26.56 4.93 5.18
CA HIS A 355 -26.66 6.36 5.01
C HIS A 355 -27.02 6.74 3.57
N GLU A 356 -27.52 7.96 3.37
CA GLU A 356 -27.72 8.57 2.05
C GLU A 356 -26.45 8.52 1.15
N VAL A 357 -25.26 8.44 1.75
CA VAL A 357 -23.99 8.42 1.01
C VAL A 357 -23.77 7.07 0.32
N ASP A 358 -24.30 5.98 0.85
CA ASP A 358 -24.20 4.65 0.21
C ASP A 358 -25.06 4.62 -1.06
N VAL A 359 -26.20 5.34 -1.06
CA VAL A 359 -26.99 5.56 -2.28
C VAL A 359 -26.23 6.42 -3.28
N ILE A 360 -25.53 7.47 -2.82
CA ILE A 360 -24.72 8.33 -3.68
C ILE A 360 -23.54 7.55 -4.29
N GLU A 361 -22.90 6.66 -3.53
CA GLU A 361 -21.86 5.75 -4.03
C GLU A 361 -22.38 4.86 -5.16
N ASP A 362 -23.55 4.24 -4.96
CA ASP A 362 -24.19 3.43 -5.98
C ASP A 362 -24.56 4.23 -7.24
N VAL A 363 -24.98 5.49 -7.09
CA VAL A 363 -25.17 6.39 -8.25
C VAL A 363 -23.85 6.65 -8.98
N MET A 364 -22.77 6.89 -8.24
CA MET A 364 -21.44 7.12 -8.82
C MET A 364 -20.98 5.90 -9.64
N ILE A 365 -21.07 4.69 -9.06
CA ILE A 365 -20.66 3.47 -9.75
C ILE A 365 -21.61 3.18 -10.92
N GLY A 366 -22.92 3.34 -10.73
CA GLY A 366 -23.94 3.12 -11.75
C GLY A 366 -23.86 4.07 -12.95
N GLN A 367 -23.22 5.23 -12.81
CA GLN A 367 -22.93 6.18 -13.90
C GLN A 367 -21.60 5.90 -14.62
N ASP A 368 -20.79 4.95 -14.15
CA ASP A 368 -19.37 4.78 -14.49
C ASP A 368 -18.49 5.89 -13.89
N ILE A 369 -17.37 5.52 -13.26
CA ILE A 369 -16.43 6.49 -12.67
C ILE A 369 -15.85 7.41 -13.75
N ASP A 370 -15.69 6.92 -14.97
CA ASP A 370 -15.17 7.71 -16.10
C ASP A 370 -16.14 8.80 -16.58
N PHE A 371 -17.41 8.78 -16.14
CA PHE A 371 -18.34 9.87 -16.40
C PHE A 371 -17.91 11.17 -15.72
N PHE A 372 -17.25 11.09 -14.56
CA PHE A 372 -16.87 12.24 -13.75
C PHE A 372 -15.53 12.81 -14.21
N LYS A 373 -15.54 14.06 -14.66
CA LYS A 373 -14.31 14.75 -15.07
C LYS A 373 -13.56 15.20 -13.82
N PRO A 374 -12.24 14.94 -13.71
CA PRO A 374 -11.45 15.43 -12.61
C PRO A 374 -11.47 16.96 -12.55
N GLU A 375 -11.75 17.51 -11.37
CA GLU A 375 -11.68 18.95 -11.11
C GLU A 375 -10.65 19.24 -10.01
N SER A 376 -9.91 20.34 -10.16
CA SER A 376 -8.99 20.80 -9.12
C SER A 376 -9.76 21.59 -8.06
N PRO A 377 -9.45 21.43 -6.75
CA PRO A 377 -9.99 22.30 -5.71
C PRO A 377 -9.64 23.77 -5.99
N ASN A 378 -10.63 24.66 -5.87
CA ASN A 378 -10.46 26.10 -6.14
C ASN A 378 -10.07 26.92 -4.90
N ASP A 379 -9.97 26.28 -3.73
CA ASP A 379 -9.64 26.95 -2.47
C ASP A 379 -8.13 27.24 -2.37
N PHE A 380 -7.77 28.52 -2.28
CA PHE A 380 -6.38 28.92 -2.07
C PHE A 380 -5.94 28.66 -0.63
N THR A 381 -4.85 27.90 -0.46
CA THR A 381 -4.22 27.65 0.84
C THR A 381 -2.71 27.89 0.77
N ILE A 382 -2.10 28.29 1.89
CA ILE A 382 -0.64 28.47 1.99
C ILE A 382 -0.08 27.33 2.85
N GLY A 383 0.56 26.36 2.21
CA GLY A 383 1.31 25.31 2.89
C GLY A 383 2.59 25.84 3.54
N ARG A 384 2.92 25.34 4.73
CA ARG A 384 4.20 25.62 5.42
C ARG A 384 4.77 24.34 6.01
N LEU A 385 6.09 24.20 5.98
CA LEU A 385 6.77 23.13 6.70
C LEU A 385 6.71 23.39 8.20
N LEU A 386 6.66 22.32 8.99
CA LEU A 386 6.79 22.42 10.44
C LEU A 386 8.17 23.01 10.80
N PRO A 387 8.26 23.90 11.80
CA PRO A 387 9.54 24.50 12.21
C PRO A 387 10.63 23.46 12.49
N ILE A 388 10.28 22.35 13.14
CA ILE A 388 11.22 21.26 13.44
C ILE A 388 11.76 20.60 12.17
N THR A 389 10.99 20.54 11.08
CA THR A 389 11.47 20.02 9.80
C THR A 389 12.53 20.92 9.19
N LEU A 390 12.34 22.24 9.26
CA LEU A 390 13.32 23.23 8.78
C LEU A 390 14.58 23.19 9.64
N TYR A 391 14.42 23.14 10.96
CA TYR A 391 15.53 23.04 11.90
C TYR A 391 16.33 21.74 11.70
N SER A 392 15.64 20.60 11.54
CA SER A 392 16.29 19.32 11.24
C SER A 392 17.09 19.36 9.94
N ARG A 393 16.58 20.01 8.89
CA ARG A 393 17.32 20.17 7.61
C ARG A 393 18.58 21.02 7.80
N LYS A 394 18.50 22.09 8.58
CA LYS A 394 19.68 22.91 8.94
C LYS A 394 20.75 22.06 9.64
N VAL A 395 20.35 21.27 10.63
CA VAL A 395 21.25 20.35 11.34
C VAL A 395 21.89 19.33 10.40
N LYS A 396 21.10 18.68 9.52
CA LYS A 396 21.61 17.72 8.54
C LYS A 396 22.68 18.34 7.63
N ASN A 397 22.45 19.55 7.12
CA ASN A 397 23.40 20.25 6.27
C ASN A 397 24.72 20.58 7.01
N ILE A 398 24.64 20.98 8.28
CA ILE A 398 25.83 21.25 9.10
C ILE A 398 26.63 19.97 9.32
N MET A 399 25.98 18.87 9.70
CA MET A 399 26.63 17.57 9.90
C MET A 399 27.31 17.08 8.61
N ALA A 400 26.61 17.13 7.48
CA ALA A 400 27.20 16.81 6.18
C ALA A 400 28.42 17.69 5.85
N GLY A 401 28.33 18.99 6.12
CA GLY A 401 29.46 19.93 5.97
C GLY A 401 30.65 19.64 6.90
N MET A 402 30.41 19.02 8.05
CA MET A 402 31.45 18.52 8.98
C MET A 402 32.05 17.18 8.56
N GLY A 403 31.65 16.64 7.40
CA GLY A 403 32.15 15.39 6.84
C GLY A 403 31.45 14.13 7.35
N TYR A 404 30.28 14.28 7.98
CA TYR A 404 29.46 13.15 8.41
C TYR A 404 28.56 12.63 7.30
N GLN A 405 28.39 11.31 7.25
CA GLN A 405 27.45 10.63 6.36
C GLN A 405 26.12 10.37 7.06
N GLU A 406 25.01 10.82 6.47
CA GLU A 406 23.68 10.56 7.01
C GLU A 406 23.32 9.08 6.82
N MET A 407 22.75 8.48 7.86
CA MET A 407 22.20 7.14 7.91
C MET A 407 20.71 7.18 8.26
N ILE A 408 19.96 6.16 7.86
CA ILE A 408 18.52 6.04 8.14
C ILE A 408 18.25 4.61 8.62
N PHE A 409 17.64 4.49 9.80
CA PHE A 409 17.34 3.20 10.42
C PHE A 409 15.85 3.06 10.75
N ASN A 410 15.44 1.81 11.01
CA ASN A 410 14.12 1.53 11.55
C ASN A 410 14.00 2.05 12.98
N TYR A 411 12.78 2.48 13.36
CA TYR A 411 12.47 2.88 14.73
C TYR A 411 12.24 1.69 15.67
N LEU A 412 12.12 0.49 15.11
CA LEU A 412 11.89 -0.74 15.84
C LEU A 412 13.15 -1.61 15.82
N GLY A 413 13.41 -2.24 16.95
CA GLY A 413 14.58 -3.07 17.15
C GLY A 413 14.35 -4.14 18.21
N SER A 414 15.43 -4.83 18.56
CA SER A 414 15.43 -5.90 19.55
C SER A 414 15.88 -5.41 20.93
N LYS A 415 15.58 -6.20 21.95
CA LYS A 415 16.16 -6.02 23.30
C LYS A 415 17.69 -5.95 23.25
N LYS A 416 18.30 -6.86 22.48
CA LYS A 416 19.75 -6.96 22.32
C LYS A 416 20.34 -5.65 21.80
N THR A 417 19.73 -5.08 20.77
CA THR A 417 20.17 -3.84 20.11
C THR A 417 20.10 -2.64 21.06
N TYR A 418 18.94 -2.41 21.67
CA TYR A 418 18.69 -1.14 22.38
C TYR A 418 19.04 -1.18 23.87
N ILE A 419 19.04 -2.35 24.49
CA ILE A 419 19.25 -2.50 25.94
C ILE A 419 20.59 -3.20 26.20
N ASP A 420 20.71 -4.46 25.79
CA ASP A 420 21.83 -5.31 26.23
C ASP A 420 23.17 -4.82 25.68
N ASN A 421 23.25 -4.54 24.37
CA ASN A 421 24.49 -4.08 23.75
C ASN A 421 24.89 -2.68 24.23
N MET A 422 23.92 -1.83 24.58
CA MET A 422 24.17 -0.46 25.05
C MET A 422 24.42 -0.39 26.56
N GLY A 423 24.21 -1.47 27.31
CA GLY A 423 24.42 -1.51 28.76
C GLY A 423 23.47 -0.61 29.56
N ILE A 424 22.27 -0.35 29.04
CA ILE A 424 21.26 0.50 29.71
C ILE A 424 20.22 -0.34 30.47
N ASP A 425 19.47 0.31 31.36
CA ASP A 425 18.32 -0.32 32.03
C ASP A 425 17.11 -0.33 31.09
N GLY A 426 16.54 -1.52 30.86
CA GLY A 426 15.40 -1.71 29.96
C GLY A 426 14.08 -1.15 30.49
N LYS A 427 13.98 -0.77 31.76
CA LYS A 427 12.71 -0.32 32.39
C LYS A 427 12.10 0.93 31.73
N ASP A 428 12.93 1.77 31.12
CA ASP A 428 12.53 3.05 30.53
C ASP A 428 12.37 2.97 28.99
N VAL A 429 12.53 1.77 28.41
CA VAL A 429 12.39 1.52 26.97
C VAL A 429 11.01 0.95 26.65
N ILE A 430 10.39 1.44 25.58
CA ILE A 430 9.04 1.03 25.19
C ILE A 430 9.06 -0.35 24.52
N GLU A 431 8.32 -1.30 25.09
CA GLU A 431 8.14 -2.67 24.59
C GLU A 431 6.77 -2.87 23.92
N ILE A 432 6.75 -3.55 22.78
CA ILE A 432 5.55 -3.96 22.05
C ILE A 432 5.06 -5.30 22.59
N ALA A 433 3.81 -5.37 23.02
CA ALA A 433 3.26 -6.56 23.70
C ALA A 433 3.16 -7.83 22.82
N ASN A 434 2.84 -7.68 21.53
CA ASN A 434 2.67 -8.80 20.59
C ASN A 434 3.45 -8.52 19.29
N PRO A 435 4.80 -8.52 19.33
CA PRO A 435 5.60 -8.20 18.17
C PRO A 435 5.55 -9.35 17.15
N MET A 436 5.64 -9.02 15.85
CA MET A 436 5.70 -10.06 14.81
C MET A 436 6.99 -10.89 14.88
N SER A 437 8.07 -10.31 15.37
CA SER A 437 9.34 -10.99 15.66
C SER A 437 10.12 -10.23 16.74
N GLU A 438 11.13 -10.88 17.32
CA GLU A 438 12.00 -10.28 18.36
C GLU A 438 12.74 -9.02 17.87
N ASN A 439 12.98 -8.89 16.55
CA ASN A 439 13.62 -7.72 15.95
C ASN A 439 12.72 -6.48 15.91
N TYR A 440 11.44 -6.63 16.22
CA TYR A 440 10.46 -5.54 16.26
C TYR A 440 9.80 -5.41 17.65
N GLN A 441 10.51 -5.82 18.71
CA GLN A 441 9.98 -5.87 20.06
C GLN A 441 10.07 -4.52 20.79
N PHE A 442 11.07 -3.69 20.51
CA PHE A 442 11.32 -2.44 21.21
C PHE A 442 11.31 -1.23 20.26
N ILE A 443 10.81 -0.10 20.73
CA ILE A 443 10.94 1.19 20.04
C ILE A 443 12.27 1.82 20.45
N ARG A 444 12.97 2.42 19.49
CA ARG A 444 14.29 3.03 19.68
C ARG A 444 14.27 4.13 20.75
N PRO A 445 15.01 3.96 21.87
CA PRO A 445 15.14 5.00 22.88
C PRO A 445 16.26 5.99 22.56
N SER A 446 17.21 5.62 21.70
CA SER A 446 18.39 6.43 21.35
C SER A 446 18.89 6.10 19.95
N ILE A 447 19.35 7.11 19.21
CA ILE A 447 19.92 6.99 17.85
C ILE A 447 21.27 6.26 17.85
N ILE A 448 22.07 6.41 18.92
CA ILE A 448 23.44 5.88 19.00
C ILE A 448 23.46 4.36 18.76
N ALA A 449 22.49 3.63 19.30
CA ALA A 449 22.38 2.17 19.12
C ALA A 449 22.19 1.77 17.65
N SER A 450 21.41 2.55 16.89
CA SER A 450 21.25 2.34 15.45
C SER A 450 22.54 2.64 14.69
N LEU A 451 23.27 3.69 15.06
CA LEU A 451 24.56 3.98 14.42
C LEU A 451 25.58 2.86 14.64
N PHE A 452 25.60 2.24 15.82
CA PHE A 452 26.43 1.06 16.08
C PHE A 452 26.03 -0.17 15.25
N GLU A 453 24.76 -0.30 14.86
CA GLU A 453 24.32 -1.37 13.96
C GLU A 453 25.03 -1.28 12.60
N ALA A 454 25.23 -0.06 12.08
CA ALA A 454 26.04 0.15 10.88
C ALA A 454 27.56 0.01 11.15
N GLU A 455 28.07 0.57 12.25
CA GLU A 455 29.51 0.51 12.54
C GLU A 455 29.99 -0.93 12.75
N SER A 456 29.19 -1.78 13.41
CA SER A 456 29.51 -3.20 13.62
C SER A 456 29.69 -4.00 12.32
N GLN A 457 29.11 -3.53 11.22
CA GLN A 457 29.23 -4.15 9.89
C GLN A 457 30.31 -3.47 9.02
N SER A 458 30.84 -2.34 9.48
CA SER A 458 31.72 -1.45 8.70
C SER A 458 33.21 -1.64 9.00
N GLY A 459 33.61 -2.61 9.85
CA GLY A 459 35.00 -2.79 10.28
C GLY A 459 36.05 -3.01 9.18
N ASN A 460 35.63 -3.34 7.95
CA ASN A 460 36.51 -3.47 6.78
C ASN A 460 36.70 -2.18 5.98
N ALA A 461 35.94 -1.12 6.28
CA ALA A 461 36.05 0.17 5.64
C ALA A 461 37.21 1.00 6.22
N VAL A 462 37.62 2.04 5.49
CA VAL A 462 38.77 2.86 5.86
C VAL A 462 38.34 3.94 6.85
N TYR A 463 38.93 3.90 8.05
CA TYR A 463 38.76 4.94 9.06
C TYR A 463 39.33 6.30 8.63
N PRO A 464 38.77 7.44 9.11
CA PRO A 464 37.70 7.53 10.11
C PRO A 464 36.29 7.34 9.51
N HIS A 465 35.40 6.68 10.25
CA HIS A 465 33.97 6.67 9.93
C HIS A 465 33.27 7.76 10.71
N LYS A 466 32.54 8.62 10.02
CA LYS A 466 31.72 9.68 10.63
C LYS A 466 30.29 9.51 10.14
N ILE A 467 29.41 9.04 11.02
CA ILE A 467 28.03 8.72 10.68
C ILE A 467 27.05 9.41 11.62
N PHE A 468 25.92 9.85 11.11
CA PHE A 468 24.90 10.52 11.91
C PHE A 468 23.50 10.20 11.41
N GLU A 469 22.51 10.46 12.24
CA GLU A 469 21.11 10.44 11.85
C GLU A 469 20.37 11.56 12.57
N VAL A 470 19.47 12.23 11.87
CA VAL A 470 18.43 13.05 12.48
C VAL A 470 17.09 12.32 12.33
N GLY A 471 16.62 11.75 13.43
CA GLY A 471 15.47 10.85 13.46
C GLY A 471 14.66 11.00 14.74
N LYS A 472 13.60 10.21 14.86
CA LYS A 472 12.78 10.18 16.07
C LYS A 472 13.33 9.16 17.07
N ILE A 473 13.17 9.47 18.34
CA ILE A 473 13.32 8.53 19.46
C ILE A 473 12.07 8.62 20.34
N ALA A 474 11.77 7.55 21.06
CA ALA A 474 10.65 7.53 21.99
C ALA A 474 11.04 6.92 23.34
N TYR A 475 10.51 7.50 24.41
CA TYR A 475 10.74 7.06 25.79
C TYR A 475 9.48 7.21 26.63
N ILE A 476 9.47 6.56 27.80
CA ILE A 476 8.35 6.62 28.74
C ILE A 476 8.30 8.00 29.39
N GLU A 477 7.14 8.64 29.34
CA GLU A 477 6.89 9.96 29.93
C GLU A 477 5.48 9.94 30.55
N PRO A 478 5.36 9.62 31.86
CA PRO A 478 4.07 9.46 32.52
C PRO A 478 3.20 10.73 32.54
N SER A 479 3.80 11.90 32.30
CA SER A 479 3.09 13.17 32.20
C SER A 479 2.29 13.35 30.90
N GLU A 480 2.64 12.60 29.84
CA GLU A 480 1.94 12.62 28.55
C GLU A 480 0.70 11.73 28.57
N ASN A 481 -0.33 12.07 27.78
CA ASN A 481 -1.59 11.32 27.77
C ASN A 481 -1.45 9.86 27.29
N THR A 482 -0.47 9.58 26.42
CA THR A 482 -0.13 8.23 25.94
C THR A 482 0.84 7.51 26.88
N GLY A 483 1.36 8.18 27.91
CA GLY A 483 2.41 7.65 28.80
C GLY A 483 3.80 7.58 28.14
N THR A 484 3.95 8.12 26.94
CA THR A 484 5.19 8.09 26.15
C THR A 484 5.38 9.42 25.45
N LYS A 485 6.64 9.77 25.17
CA LYS A 485 7.01 10.97 24.42
C LYS A 485 7.90 10.61 23.25
N THR A 486 7.60 11.18 22.09
CA THR A 486 8.43 11.06 20.88
C THR A 486 9.06 12.42 20.59
N ILE A 487 10.37 12.45 20.38
CA ILE A 487 11.08 13.69 20.02
C ILE A 487 11.96 13.49 18.78
N GLN A 488 12.20 14.57 18.06
CA GLN A 488 13.24 14.64 17.04
C GLN A 488 14.62 14.81 17.69
N SER A 489 15.54 13.90 17.40
CA SER A 489 16.90 13.90 17.93
C SER A 489 17.95 13.81 16.81
N LEU A 490 19.14 14.35 17.08
CA LEU A 490 20.36 14.10 16.32
C LEU A 490 21.20 13.12 17.11
N GLY A 491 21.59 12.00 16.50
CA GLY A 491 22.67 11.15 16.98
C GLY A 491 23.85 11.19 16.00
N PHE A 492 25.06 11.16 16.53
CA PHE A 492 26.27 11.08 15.72
C PHE A 492 27.31 10.15 16.36
N LEU A 493 28.15 9.54 15.51
CA LEU A 493 29.21 8.63 15.91
C LEU A 493 30.43 8.83 15.01
N THR A 494 31.60 8.98 15.63
CA THR A 494 32.90 8.96 14.98
C THR A 494 33.72 7.76 15.48
N ALA A 495 34.11 6.88 14.57
CA ALA A 495 35.00 5.75 14.83
C ALA A 495 36.36 5.99 14.17
N ALA A 496 37.43 6.01 14.96
CA ALA A 496 38.79 6.20 14.46
C ALA A 496 39.84 5.69 15.46
N ASN A 497 41.03 5.32 14.97
CA ASN A 497 42.14 4.82 15.81
C ASN A 497 42.57 5.79 16.92
N ASN A 498 42.35 7.08 16.74
CA ASN A 498 42.70 8.15 17.66
C ASN A 498 41.48 8.94 18.17
N ALA A 499 40.25 8.43 17.99
CA ALA A 499 39.04 9.09 18.46
C ALA A 499 39.12 9.28 19.99
N ASN A 500 38.95 10.51 20.44
CA ASN A 500 39.04 10.90 21.84
C ASN A 500 38.05 12.01 22.17
N PHE A 501 37.85 12.28 23.46
CA PHE A 501 36.88 13.26 23.96
C PHE A 501 36.98 14.66 23.30
N ASN A 502 38.19 15.12 22.95
CA ASN A 502 38.37 16.44 22.33
C ASN A 502 37.78 16.49 20.91
N ASP A 503 37.77 15.37 20.19
CA ASP A 503 37.14 15.29 18.86
C ASP A 503 35.64 15.53 18.98
N ALA A 504 34.98 14.83 19.93
CA ALA A 504 33.56 15.00 20.20
C ALA A 504 33.21 16.42 20.68
N ALA A 505 34.03 16.98 21.57
CA ALA A 505 33.85 18.34 22.07
C ALA A 505 33.97 19.37 20.93
N SER A 506 34.94 19.19 20.01
CA SER A 506 35.11 20.05 18.83
C SER A 506 33.92 19.97 17.89
N GLU A 507 33.38 18.77 17.66
CA GLU A 507 32.22 18.56 16.79
C GLU A 507 30.95 19.18 17.37
N VAL A 508 30.65 18.93 18.64
CA VAL A 508 29.51 19.55 19.35
C VAL A 508 29.65 21.07 19.38
N SER A 509 30.85 21.60 19.65
CA SER A 509 31.08 23.04 19.64
C SER A 509 30.85 23.66 18.26
N THR A 510 31.27 22.98 17.19
CA THR A 510 31.09 23.44 15.82
C THR A 510 29.61 23.44 15.45
N LEU A 511 28.90 22.37 15.77
CA LEU A 511 27.46 22.26 15.53
C LEU A 511 26.68 23.36 16.25
N LEU A 512 26.89 23.53 17.55
CA LEU A 512 26.16 24.53 18.35
C LEU A 512 26.53 25.97 17.95
N TYR A 513 27.76 26.21 17.48
CA TYR A 513 28.14 27.51 16.91
C TYR A 513 27.33 27.85 15.65
N TYR A 514 27.19 26.92 14.70
CA TYR A 514 26.38 27.14 13.48
C TYR A 514 24.87 27.16 13.74
N LEU A 515 24.43 26.57 14.85
CA LEU A 515 23.06 26.67 15.32
C LEU A 515 22.80 27.92 16.19
N ASP A 516 23.82 28.75 16.47
CA ASP A 516 23.77 29.96 17.30
C ASP A 516 23.27 29.72 18.74
N HIS A 517 23.71 28.61 19.35
CA HIS A 517 23.41 28.30 20.76
C HIS A 517 24.63 28.51 21.66
N LYS A 518 24.44 29.31 22.71
CA LYS A 518 25.34 29.31 23.87
C LYS A 518 25.03 28.09 24.74
N TYR A 519 26.07 27.40 25.18
CA TYR A 519 25.93 26.19 25.97
C TYR A 519 27.00 26.11 27.06
N GLU A 520 26.71 25.37 28.11
CA GLU A 520 27.67 24.94 29.13
C GLU A 520 27.85 23.42 29.03
N VAL A 521 29.02 22.95 29.43
CA VAL A 521 29.29 21.52 29.58
C VAL A 521 29.37 21.18 31.06
N LYS A 522 28.62 20.16 31.50
CA LYS A 522 28.68 19.63 32.87
C LYS A 522 29.01 18.14 32.83
N GLU A 523 29.59 17.64 33.94
CA GLU A 523 29.76 16.20 34.12
C GLU A 523 28.42 15.47 33.99
N ALA A 524 28.43 14.34 33.31
CA ALA A 524 27.29 13.46 33.09
C ALA A 524 27.59 12.05 33.61
N ASP A 525 26.53 11.29 33.85
CA ASP A 525 26.61 9.89 34.25
C ASP A 525 25.64 9.06 33.40
N ASP A 526 26.14 8.56 32.28
CA ASP A 526 25.45 7.68 31.35
C ASP A 526 26.32 6.43 31.10
N PRO A 527 25.76 5.22 31.28
CA PRO A 527 26.51 3.96 31.22
C PRO A 527 27.03 3.63 29.81
N ARG A 528 26.52 4.30 28.76
CA ARG A 528 26.99 4.12 27.38
C ARG A 528 28.41 4.68 27.18
N PHE A 529 28.86 5.57 28.06
CA PHE A 529 30.14 6.29 27.93
C PHE A 529 31.12 5.98 29.06
N ILE A 530 32.41 6.27 28.85
CA ILE A 530 33.45 6.10 29.86
C ILE A 530 33.24 7.11 31.00
N PRO A 531 33.20 6.68 32.29
CA PRO A 531 33.14 7.59 33.43
C PRO A 531 34.27 8.63 33.41
N GLY A 532 33.92 9.89 33.57
CA GLY A 532 34.87 11.02 33.50
C GLY A 532 35.31 11.44 32.09
N ARG A 533 34.82 10.78 31.03
CA ARG A 533 35.04 11.17 29.61
C ARG A 533 33.72 11.35 28.86
N GLN A 534 32.76 11.96 29.53
CA GLN A 534 31.42 12.25 29.04
C GLN A 534 30.92 13.59 29.57
N ALA A 535 30.01 14.21 28.84
CA ALA A 535 29.60 15.59 29.04
C ALA A 535 28.13 15.79 28.67
N ALA A 536 27.36 16.40 29.58
CA ALA A 536 26.02 16.88 29.31
C ALA A 536 26.09 18.27 28.68
N ILE A 537 25.33 18.47 27.59
CA ILE A 537 25.17 19.76 26.93
C ILE A 537 24.03 20.49 27.64
N ILE A 538 24.32 21.60 28.32
CA ILE A 538 23.34 22.40 29.04
C ILE A 538 23.03 23.67 28.26
N VAL A 539 21.75 23.85 27.91
CA VAL A 539 21.23 25.06 27.26
C VAL A 539 20.10 25.62 28.11
N ASN A 540 20.22 26.90 28.50
CA ASN A 540 19.29 27.58 29.41
C ASN A 540 19.00 26.81 30.72
N GLY A 541 20.04 26.17 31.28
CA GLY A 541 19.94 25.44 32.54
C GLY A 541 19.33 24.04 32.47
N LYS A 542 18.88 23.57 31.29
CA LYS A 542 18.40 22.19 31.06
C LYS A 542 19.35 21.44 30.14
N GLN A 543 19.46 20.14 30.35
CA GLN A 543 20.20 19.25 29.44
C GLN A 543 19.48 19.14 28.09
N ALA A 544 20.21 19.48 27.03
CA ALA A 544 19.80 19.40 25.63
C ALA A 544 20.39 18.16 24.93
N GLY A 545 21.40 17.52 25.51
CA GLY A 545 22.06 16.37 24.91
C GLY A 545 23.22 15.86 25.75
N ILE A 546 23.92 14.86 25.23
CA ILE A 546 25.09 14.22 25.84
C ILE A 546 26.09 13.83 24.75
N PHE A 547 27.38 13.85 25.06
CA PHE A 547 28.43 13.31 24.20
C PHE A 547 29.61 12.77 25.03
N GLY A 548 30.42 11.89 24.45
CA GLY A 548 31.60 11.34 25.11
C GLY A 548 32.29 10.21 24.36
N GLU A 549 33.32 9.66 24.99
CA GLU A 549 33.97 8.41 24.56
C GLU A 549 33.11 7.21 24.97
N ILE A 550 32.82 6.31 24.03
CA ILE A 550 31.97 5.14 24.28
C ILE A 550 32.67 4.14 25.21
N HIS A 551 31.90 3.55 26.13
CA HIS A 551 32.42 2.60 27.10
C HIS A 551 32.96 1.32 26.41
N PRO A 552 34.14 0.79 26.80
CA PRO A 552 34.73 -0.41 26.18
C PRO A 552 33.81 -1.62 26.13
N GLN A 553 32.98 -1.83 27.16
CA GLN A 553 31.98 -2.91 27.17
C GLN A 553 30.95 -2.77 26.04
N VAL A 554 30.52 -1.55 25.72
CA VAL A 554 29.58 -1.30 24.62
C VAL A 554 30.26 -1.61 23.28
N LEU A 555 31.51 -1.16 23.11
CA LEU A 555 32.29 -1.50 21.91
C LEU A 555 32.46 -3.02 21.74
N GLU A 556 32.77 -3.74 22.82
CA GLU A 556 32.89 -5.20 22.82
C GLU A 556 31.55 -5.89 22.46
N ASN A 557 30.44 -5.44 23.05
CA ASN A 557 29.11 -5.97 22.76
C ASN A 557 28.73 -5.83 21.28
N TRP A 558 29.15 -4.72 20.66
CA TRP A 558 28.96 -4.43 19.24
C TRP A 558 30.09 -4.96 18.34
N GLN A 559 31.11 -5.60 18.90
CA GLN A 559 32.28 -6.12 18.19
C GLN A 559 33.05 -5.04 17.41
N VAL A 560 33.07 -3.81 17.93
CA VAL A 560 33.82 -2.68 17.35
C VAL A 560 35.19 -2.61 18.01
N THR A 561 36.25 -2.72 17.21
CA THR A 561 37.63 -2.83 17.72
C THR A 561 38.38 -1.50 17.81
N VAL A 562 37.80 -0.41 17.30
CA VAL A 562 38.38 0.93 17.35
C VAL A 562 37.69 1.80 18.39
N PRO A 563 38.38 2.80 18.96
CA PRO A 563 37.72 3.81 19.79
C PRO A 563 36.62 4.55 19.02
N CYS A 564 35.51 4.81 19.71
CA CYS A 564 34.41 5.62 19.19
C CYS A 564 34.08 6.76 20.14
N VAL A 565 33.78 7.92 19.56
CA VAL A 565 33.04 8.98 20.25
C VAL A 565 31.66 9.10 19.65
N ALA A 566 30.68 9.43 20.48
CA ALA A 566 29.32 9.64 20.03
C ALA A 566 28.64 10.74 20.83
N GLY A 567 27.51 11.21 20.32
CA GLY A 567 26.62 12.09 21.05
C GLY A 567 25.21 12.07 20.52
N GLU A 568 24.31 12.58 21.33
CA GLU A 568 22.89 12.64 21.05
C GLU A 568 22.29 13.93 21.60
N ILE A 569 21.48 14.60 20.80
CA ILE A 569 20.97 15.95 21.06
C ILE A 569 19.47 16.01 20.75
N ASP A 570 18.70 16.58 21.66
CA ASP A 570 17.27 16.89 21.51
C ASP A 570 17.12 18.14 20.62
N LEU A 571 16.69 17.94 19.38
CA LEU A 571 16.53 19.03 18.41
C LEU A 571 15.27 19.85 18.66
N GLU A 572 14.24 19.27 19.28
CA GLU A 572 13.03 20.01 19.62
C GLU A 572 13.31 21.00 20.75
N TYR A 573 14.07 20.57 21.77
CA TYR A 573 14.49 21.45 22.84
C TYR A 573 15.45 22.55 22.36
N LEU A 574 16.43 22.21 21.51
CA LEU A 574 17.30 23.23 20.92
C LEU A 574 16.51 24.24 20.08
N MET A 575 15.65 23.78 19.17
CA MET A 575 14.81 24.68 18.37
C MET A 575 13.94 25.60 19.26
N ALA A 576 13.35 25.07 20.33
CA ALA A 576 12.53 25.85 21.25
C ALA A 576 13.33 26.94 22.01
N THR A 577 14.65 26.79 22.09
CA THR A 577 15.56 27.69 22.80
C THR A 577 16.42 28.56 21.89
N GLU A 578 16.14 28.60 20.58
CA GLU A 578 16.82 29.50 19.65
C GLU A 578 16.69 30.97 20.12
N PRO A 579 17.78 31.77 20.09
CA PRO A 579 17.72 33.20 20.38
C PRO A 579 16.75 33.89 19.43
N LYS A 580 15.69 34.50 19.95
CA LYS A 580 14.71 35.25 19.14
C LYS A 580 15.13 36.71 18.98
N GLU A 581 16.05 37.06 18.09
CA GLU A 581 16.23 38.45 17.60
C GLU A 581 16.74 38.44 16.14
N HIS A 582 16.11 39.04 15.12
CA HIS A 582 15.52 40.38 15.02
C HIS A 582 14.07 40.37 14.49
N ASN A 583 13.17 41.05 15.21
CA ASN A 583 12.04 41.72 14.57
C ASN A 583 12.59 42.80 13.64
N VAL A 584 12.31 42.70 12.35
CA VAL A 584 12.53 43.77 11.38
C VAL A 584 11.46 44.84 11.63
N GLU A 585 11.72 45.73 12.59
CA GLU A 585 11.06 47.04 12.60
C GLU A 585 11.81 47.97 11.63
N ALA A 586 11.05 48.57 10.73
CA ALA A 586 11.50 49.50 9.73
C ALA A 586 12.18 50.73 10.35
N ALA A 587 13.48 50.91 10.09
CA ALA A 587 14.18 52.16 10.37
C ALA A 587 14.66 52.80 9.06
N ALA A 588 14.13 54.00 8.78
CA ALA A 588 14.44 54.84 7.64
C ALA A 588 15.89 55.39 7.66
N PRO A 589 16.45 55.80 6.50
CA PRO A 589 17.85 56.20 6.41
C PRO A 589 18.03 57.70 6.74
N SER A 590 19.04 58.02 7.55
CA SER A 590 19.54 59.38 7.77
C SER A 590 21.00 59.48 7.33
N SER A 591 21.25 60.47 6.48
CA SER A 591 22.49 60.79 5.79
C SER A 591 23.50 61.57 6.66
N LYS A 592 24.80 61.31 6.44
CA LYS A 592 25.90 62.30 6.40
C LYS A 592 27.25 61.64 5.99
N GLN A 593 27.88 62.19 4.96
CA GLN A 593 29.27 62.00 4.50
C GLN A 593 30.14 63.21 4.94
N PRO A 594 31.50 63.28 4.83
CA PRO A 594 32.41 62.50 3.96
C PRO A 594 33.77 61.99 4.58
N SER A 595 34.51 61.33 3.69
CA SER A 595 35.72 60.45 3.65
C SER A 595 37.12 61.13 3.87
N PRO A 596 38.33 60.53 3.58
CA PRO A 596 38.74 59.17 3.13
C PRO A 596 40.04 58.56 3.75
N LYS A 597 40.24 57.22 3.65
CA LYS A 597 41.40 56.58 2.98
C LYS A 597 41.30 55.04 2.91
N GLN A 598 41.72 54.53 1.76
CA GLN A 598 41.55 53.19 1.18
C GLN A 598 42.58 52.17 1.72
N ASN A 599 42.20 50.91 1.88
CA ASN A 599 42.48 49.88 0.87
C ASN A 599 41.71 48.57 1.12
N THR A 600 41.29 47.99 0.01
CA THR A 600 40.20 47.04 -0.19
C THR A 600 40.71 45.63 -0.49
N SER A 601 40.12 44.61 0.14
CA SER A 601 39.73 43.35 -0.52
C SER A 601 38.76 42.56 0.36
N GLN A 602 37.48 42.56 -0.03
CA GLN A 602 36.40 41.78 0.59
C GLN A 602 36.26 40.42 -0.12
N PRO A 603 36.03 39.31 0.61
CA PRO A 603 35.43 38.11 0.06
C PRO A 603 33.91 38.28 -0.07
N LYS A 604 33.36 37.93 -1.24
CA LYS A 604 31.92 37.93 -1.54
C LYS A 604 31.20 36.76 -0.85
N ALA A 605 30.00 37.05 -0.36
CA ALA A 605 29.02 36.13 0.20
C ALA A 605 28.53 35.07 -0.82
N ALA A 606 28.32 33.84 -0.35
CA ALA A 606 27.71 32.75 -1.11
C ALA A 606 26.17 32.77 -0.96
N ALA A 607 25.52 32.55 -2.10
CA ALA A 607 24.09 32.63 -2.33
C ALA A 607 23.36 31.31 -2.03
N LYS A 608 22.03 31.41 -1.91
CA LYS A 608 21.07 30.30 -1.87
C LYS A 608 21.28 29.35 -3.07
N ASP A 609 21.25 28.06 -2.79
CA ASP A 609 21.29 26.99 -3.80
C ASP A 609 19.91 26.86 -4.46
N GLU A 610 19.61 27.82 -5.34
CA GLU A 610 18.81 27.56 -6.53
C GLU A 610 19.75 26.77 -7.46
N GLY A 611 19.29 25.67 -8.07
CA GLY A 611 20.10 24.94 -9.05
C GLY A 611 20.76 25.89 -10.07
N PRO A 612 21.88 25.50 -10.70
CA PRO A 612 22.71 26.42 -11.47
C PRO A 612 21.88 27.22 -12.46
N LYS A 613 21.82 28.55 -12.29
CA LYS A 613 21.13 29.45 -13.22
C LYS A 613 21.70 29.27 -14.62
N LEU A 614 20.81 29.19 -15.62
CA LEU A 614 21.18 29.16 -17.03
C LEU A 614 22.15 30.31 -17.35
N ALA A 615 23.15 30.03 -18.19
CA ALA A 615 24.11 31.05 -18.61
C ALA A 615 23.40 32.19 -19.36
N GLU A 616 23.82 33.44 -19.13
CA GLU A 616 23.29 34.62 -19.84
C GLU A 616 23.39 34.47 -21.36
N ASN A 617 24.45 33.81 -21.85
CA ASN A 617 24.62 33.41 -23.24
C ASN A 617 24.90 31.89 -23.31
N GLN A 618 23.84 31.10 -23.45
CA GLN A 618 23.94 29.63 -23.46
C GLN A 618 24.74 29.09 -24.66
N ALA A 619 24.65 29.73 -25.84
CA ALA A 619 25.37 29.30 -27.02
C ALA A 619 26.90 29.45 -26.86
N GLU A 620 27.34 30.58 -26.30
CA GLU A 620 28.75 30.81 -25.98
C GLU A 620 29.24 29.85 -24.89
N HIS A 621 28.44 29.62 -23.85
CA HIS A 621 28.77 28.67 -22.78
C HIS A 621 28.91 27.24 -23.31
N PHE A 622 27.98 26.80 -24.15
CA PHE A 622 28.04 25.49 -24.81
C PHE A 622 29.33 25.34 -25.62
N ASN A 623 29.61 26.29 -26.51
CA ASN A 623 30.80 26.25 -27.38
C ASN A 623 32.11 26.21 -26.59
N LYS A 624 32.15 26.88 -25.43
CA LYS A 624 33.33 26.97 -24.58
C LYS A 624 33.56 25.75 -23.68
N TYR A 625 32.50 25.08 -23.22
CA TYR A 625 32.61 24.12 -22.13
C TYR A 625 32.08 22.71 -22.42
N ILE A 626 31.00 22.56 -23.19
CA ILE A 626 30.25 21.28 -23.25
C ILE A 626 30.63 20.50 -24.49
N GLU A 627 31.21 19.30 -24.33
CA GLU A 627 31.55 18.42 -25.45
C GLU A 627 30.48 17.35 -25.64
N LEU A 628 29.66 17.53 -26.69
CA LEU A 628 28.75 16.51 -27.18
C LEU A 628 29.37 15.77 -28.36
N LYS A 629 29.21 14.45 -28.41
CA LYS A 629 29.64 13.64 -29.57
C LYS A 629 28.70 12.48 -29.85
N VAL A 630 28.80 11.95 -31.06
CA VAL A 630 28.11 10.73 -31.48
C VAL A 630 28.84 9.51 -30.95
N ALA A 631 28.12 8.60 -30.30
CA ALA A 631 28.63 7.31 -29.86
C ALA A 631 27.71 6.18 -30.32
N LYS A 632 28.28 5.01 -30.63
CA LYS A 632 27.51 3.82 -31.03
C LYS A 632 27.43 2.83 -29.88
N ILE A 633 26.21 2.44 -29.50
CA ILE A 633 25.99 1.43 -28.46
C ILE A 633 26.35 0.04 -29.03
N LEU A 634 27.27 -0.65 -28.36
CA LEU A 634 27.78 -1.98 -28.73
C LEU A 634 27.04 -3.09 -27.97
N SER A 635 26.84 -2.91 -26.66
CA SER A 635 26.08 -3.81 -25.80
C SER A 635 25.40 -3.04 -24.67
N VAL A 636 24.36 -3.65 -24.10
CA VAL A 636 23.57 -3.11 -22.99
C VAL A 636 23.37 -4.20 -21.95
N GLU A 637 23.67 -3.90 -20.70
CA GLU A 637 23.49 -4.79 -19.55
C GLU A 637 22.61 -4.16 -18.48
N ASN A 638 21.92 -4.97 -17.69
CA ASN A 638 21.19 -4.47 -16.51
C ASN A 638 22.19 -4.19 -15.39
N ASN A 639 22.10 -3.03 -14.74
CA ASN A 639 22.91 -2.78 -13.54
C ASN A 639 22.40 -3.67 -12.38
N PRO A 640 23.24 -4.55 -11.79
CA PRO A 640 22.82 -5.46 -10.72
C PRO A 640 22.45 -4.75 -9.40
N GLN A 641 22.86 -3.50 -9.21
CA GLN A 641 22.58 -2.68 -8.03
C GLN A 641 21.64 -1.49 -8.33
N GLY A 642 21.18 -1.34 -9.58
CA GLY A 642 20.34 -0.24 -10.03
C GLY A 642 19.16 -0.74 -10.86
N GLU A 643 17.98 -0.89 -10.24
CA GLU A 643 16.79 -1.48 -10.88
C GLU A 643 16.32 -0.72 -12.13
N LYS A 644 16.57 0.58 -12.22
CA LYS A 644 16.21 1.43 -13.37
C LYS A 644 17.36 1.73 -14.34
N LEU A 645 18.56 1.20 -14.07
CA LEU A 645 19.78 1.58 -14.78
C LEU A 645 20.22 0.51 -15.78
N TYR A 646 20.55 0.95 -16.98
CA TYR A 646 21.36 0.18 -17.91
C TYR A 646 22.84 0.56 -17.79
N ILE A 647 23.70 -0.37 -18.18
CA ILE A 647 25.13 -0.17 -18.42
C ILE A 647 25.34 -0.29 -19.93
N GLU A 648 25.62 0.81 -20.60
CA GLU A 648 25.87 0.85 -22.04
C GLU A 648 27.37 0.87 -22.33
N HIS A 649 27.83 -0.14 -23.07
CA HIS A 649 29.18 -0.16 -23.64
C HIS A 649 29.11 0.45 -25.03
N MET A 650 29.91 1.49 -25.29
CA MET A 650 29.83 2.27 -26.51
C MET A 650 31.17 2.59 -27.14
N ASP A 651 31.18 2.65 -28.47
CA ASP A 651 32.27 3.23 -29.27
C ASP A 651 32.00 4.73 -29.43
N ASP A 652 32.86 5.57 -28.86
CA ASP A 652 32.79 7.03 -28.96
C ASP A 652 33.84 7.61 -29.93
N GLY A 653 34.47 6.75 -30.74
CA GLY A 653 35.52 7.11 -31.69
C GLY A 653 36.92 7.30 -31.07
N SER A 654 37.08 7.15 -29.75
CA SER A 654 38.38 7.26 -29.07
C SER A 654 39.31 6.04 -29.27
N GLY A 655 38.76 4.93 -29.77
CA GLY A 655 39.48 3.65 -29.88
C GLY A 655 39.51 2.83 -28.58
N THR A 656 38.94 3.36 -27.50
CA THR A 656 38.70 2.63 -26.24
C THR A 656 37.20 2.55 -25.99
N GLU A 657 36.73 1.41 -25.48
CA GLU A 657 35.33 1.26 -25.08
C GLU A 657 35.00 2.23 -23.94
N ARG A 658 33.89 2.95 -24.08
CA ARG A 658 33.37 3.86 -23.05
C ARG A 658 32.15 3.21 -22.39
N ILE A 659 32.04 3.36 -21.08
CA ILE A 659 30.89 2.91 -20.29
C ILE A 659 30.07 4.14 -19.88
N VAL A 660 28.78 4.14 -20.17
CA VAL A 660 27.80 5.10 -19.64
C VAL A 660 26.71 4.32 -18.90
N GLN A 661 26.07 4.95 -17.94
CA GLN A 661 24.86 4.43 -17.33
C GLN A 661 23.70 5.37 -17.59
N SER A 662 22.56 4.83 -18.03
CA SER A 662 21.33 5.59 -18.26
C SER A 662 20.15 5.05 -17.47
N GLY A 663 19.18 5.91 -17.16
CA GLY A 663 17.91 5.56 -16.51
C GLY A 663 16.84 5.04 -17.47
N LEU A 664 17.22 4.48 -18.62
CA LEU A 664 16.29 4.18 -19.72
C LEU A 664 15.53 2.85 -19.57
N ARG A 665 15.77 2.07 -18.51
CA ARG A 665 15.23 0.71 -18.37
C ARG A 665 13.71 0.64 -18.26
N ASP A 666 13.09 1.67 -17.68
CA ASP A 666 11.63 1.77 -17.58
C ASP A 666 10.97 2.16 -18.91
N TYR A 667 11.75 2.65 -19.89
CA TYR A 667 11.24 3.28 -21.10
C TYR A 667 11.59 2.55 -22.39
N LEU A 668 12.78 1.95 -22.49
CA LEU A 668 13.32 1.33 -23.71
C LEU A 668 13.87 -0.07 -23.42
N LYS A 669 13.68 -1.00 -24.36
CA LYS A 669 14.27 -2.34 -24.29
C LYS A 669 15.71 -2.35 -24.83
N PRO A 670 16.59 -3.27 -24.38
CA PRO A 670 17.98 -3.33 -24.85
C PRO A 670 18.11 -3.44 -26.37
N GLU A 671 17.20 -4.14 -27.04
CA GLU A 671 17.22 -4.34 -28.49
C GLU A 671 16.94 -3.05 -29.27
N GLU A 672 16.30 -2.06 -28.64
CA GLU A 672 16.02 -0.74 -29.24
C GLU A 672 17.26 0.18 -29.16
N LEU A 673 18.17 -0.09 -28.22
CA LEU A 673 19.38 0.68 -27.94
C LEU A 673 20.60 0.17 -28.74
N ILE A 674 20.77 -1.15 -28.83
CA ILE A 674 21.96 -1.75 -29.44
C ILE A 674 22.09 -1.33 -30.91
N GLY A 675 23.26 -0.80 -31.28
CA GLY A 675 23.59 -0.35 -32.63
C GLY A 675 23.17 1.08 -32.95
N GLN A 676 22.42 1.76 -32.07
CA GLN A 676 22.05 3.16 -32.26
C GLN A 676 23.27 4.08 -32.16
N HIS A 677 23.26 5.14 -32.98
CA HIS A 677 24.25 6.23 -32.92
C HIS A 677 23.64 7.36 -32.09
N VAL A 678 23.90 7.33 -30.78
CA VAL A 678 23.33 8.24 -29.77
C VAL A 678 24.24 9.43 -29.52
N ILE A 679 23.69 10.49 -28.93
CA ILE A 679 24.47 11.65 -28.49
C ILE A 679 24.82 11.53 -27.01
N ILE A 680 26.10 11.72 -26.70
CA ILE A 680 26.59 11.71 -25.32
C ILE A 680 27.26 13.04 -24.96
N ALA A 681 27.13 13.45 -23.71
CA ALA A 681 27.97 14.45 -23.07
C ALA A 681 29.26 13.78 -22.57
N ALA A 682 30.35 14.02 -23.30
CA ALA A 682 31.55 13.20 -23.24
C ALA A 682 32.63 13.67 -22.29
N ASN A 683 32.64 14.97 -21.99
CA ASN A 683 33.59 15.58 -21.08
C ASN A 683 33.01 15.79 -19.68
N LEU A 684 31.88 15.18 -19.33
CA LEU A 684 31.43 15.11 -17.94
C LEU A 684 32.42 14.29 -17.10
N ALA A 685 32.76 14.78 -15.91
CA ALA A 685 33.62 14.06 -14.99
C ALA A 685 32.97 12.69 -14.63
N PRO A 686 33.74 11.59 -14.62
CA PRO A 686 33.19 10.27 -14.32
C PRO A 686 32.51 10.24 -12.95
N ARG A 687 31.36 9.55 -12.87
CA ARG A 687 30.59 9.41 -11.64
C ARG A 687 30.27 7.95 -11.38
N LYS A 688 30.58 7.48 -10.17
CA LYS A 688 30.17 6.16 -9.72
C LYS A 688 28.68 6.15 -9.38
N MET A 689 27.91 5.32 -10.07
CA MET A 689 26.48 5.12 -9.86
C MET A 689 26.23 3.64 -9.65
N ARG A 690 25.65 3.27 -8.49
CA ARG A 690 25.28 1.90 -8.13
C ARG A 690 26.37 0.87 -8.49
N GLY A 691 27.59 1.13 -8.01
CA GLY A 691 28.72 0.22 -8.16
C GLY A 691 29.54 0.34 -9.45
N VAL A 692 28.99 0.91 -10.53
CA VAL A 692 29.66 1.07 -11.85
C VAL A 692 30.02 2.54 -12.09
N GLU A 693 31.16 2.81 -12.75
CA GLU A 693 31.59 4.18 -13.07
C GLU A 693 31.03 4.58 -14.46
N SER A 694 30.21 5.63 -14.51
CA SER A 694 29.70 6.20 -15.76
C SER A 694 30.64 7.30 -16.25
N HIS A 695 31.12 7.18 -17.49
CA HIS A 695 32.03 8.12 -18.14
C HIS A 695 31.31 9.04 -19.13
N GLY A 696 30.17 9.59 -18.72
CA GLY A 696 29.40 10.52 -19.53
C GLY A 696 27.91 10.46 -19.20
N MET A 697 27.13 11.08 -20.07
CA MET A 697 25.66 11.07 -20.01
C MET A 697 25.10 10.91 -21.42
N LEU A 698 24.13 10.03 -21.58
CA LEU A 698 23.42 9.81 -22.85
C LEU A 698 22.17 10.70 -22.87
N LEU A 699 21.97 11.44 -23.96
CA LEU A 699 20.92 12.44 -24.06
C LEU A 699 19.62 11.88 -24.65
N ALA A 700 18.50 12.12 -23.97
CA ALA A 700 17.16 11.76 -24.42
C ALA A 700 16.15 12.89 -24.18
N ALA A 701 15.11 12.96 -25.02
CA ALA A 701 14.00 13.89 -24.85
C ALA A 701 12.81 13.16 -24.23
N ASP A 702 12.14 13.79 -23.27
CA ASP A 702 10.89 13.31 -22.70
C ASP A 702 9.68 13.76 -23.54
N TYR A 703 8.65 12.92 -23.62
CA TYR A 703 7.38 13.29 -24.25
C TYR A 703 6.21 12.51 -23.65
N MET A 704 5.00 13.04 -23.82
CA MET A 704 3.76 12.40 -23.38
C MET A 704 3.05 11.72 -24.56
N GLU A 705 2.76 10.43 -24.43
CA GLU A 705 1.95 9.66 -25.39
C GLU A 705 0.92 8.85 -24.61
N ASP A 706 -0.36 9.03 -24.92
CA ASP A 706 -1.49 8.40 -24.23
C ASP A 706 -1.49 8.60 -22.70
N GLY A 707 -1.06 9.79 -22.25
CA GLY A 707 -1.00 10.15 -20.83
C GLY A 707 0.12 9.47 -20.04
N LYS A 708 1.06 8.78 -20.72
CA LYS A 708 2.25 8.19 -20.11
C LYS A 708 3.51 8.91 -20.59
N GLU A 709 4.44 9.11 -19.66
CA GLU A 709 5.78 9.63 -19.94
C GLU A 709 6.58 8.58 -20.73
N LYS A 710 7.15 8.99 -21.85
CA LYS A 710 8.03 8.19 -22.70
C LYS A 710 9.27 9.01 -23.04
N VAL A 711 10.31 8.32 -23.50
CA VAL A 711 11.57 8.96 -23.91
C VAL A 711 11.90 8.65 -25.36
N GLU A 712 12.53 9.59 -26.03
CA GLU A 712 13.06 9.45 -27.38
C GLU A 712 14.54 9.81 -27.38
N LEU A 713 15.38 8.92 -27.93
CA LEU A 713 16.82 9.15 -28.00
C LEU A 713 17.16 10.26 -29.00
N LEU A 714 18.10 11.13 -28.62
CA LEU A 714 18.80 11.95 -29.60
C LEU A 714 19.78 11.08 -30.40
N THR A 715 19.55 10.94 -31.69
CA THR A 715 20.35 10.07 -32.58
C THR A 715 20.87 10.81 -33.81
N ALA A 716 22.02 10.34 -34.31
CA ALA A 716 22.65 10.79 -35.54
C ALA A 716 23.13 9.59 -36.37
N PRO A 717 22.22 8.78 -36.94
CA PRO A 717 22.57 7.53 -37.64
C PRO A 717 23.45 7.72 -38.88
N TRP A 718 23.55 8.95 -39.40
CA TRP A 718 24.41 9.29 -40.55
C TRP A 718 25.86 9.62 -40.15
N ALA A 719 26.14 9.89 -38.87
CA ALA A 719 27.43 10.33 -38.38
C ALA A 719 28.21 9.16 -37.77
N LYS A 720 29.55 9.19 -37.90
CA LYS A 720 30.40 8.13 -37.35
C LYS A 720 30.61 8.34 -35.84
N PRO A 721 30.90 7.29 -35.07
CA PRO A 721 31.39 7.43 -33.70
C PRO A 721 32.54 8.45 -33.60
N GLY A 722 32.45 9.34 -32.63
CA GLY A 722 33.42 10.43 -32.41
C GLY A 722 33.14 11.71 -33.19
N THR A 723 32.14 11.75 -34.07
CA THR A 723 31.73 13.01 -34.71
C THR A 723 31.26 14.01 -33.64
N PRO A 724 31.84 15.24 -33.59
CA PRO A 724 31.40 16.26 -32.63
C PRO A 724 30.01 16.78 -32.99
N VAL A 725 29.19 17.01 -31.98
CA VAL A 725 27.92 17.73 -32.11
C VAL A 725 28.14 19.18 -31.72
N VAL A 726 27.88 20.08 -32.67
CA VAL A 726 28.10 21.52 -32.52
C VAL A 726 26.86 22.32 -32.85
N LEU A 727 26.83 23.57 -32.44
CA LEU A 727 25.80 24.51 -32.90
C LEU A 727 25.96 24.79 -34.39
N GLU A 728 24.86 24.99 -35.08
CA GLU A 728 24.84 25.36 -36.49
C GLU A 728 25.72 26.59 -36.74
N GLY A 729 26.74 26.43 -37.59
CA GLY A 729 27.73 27.47 -37.91
C GLY A 729 28.91 27.58 -36.94
N ALA A 730 29.00 26.76 -35.88
CA ALA A 730 30.15 26.71 -34.98
C ALA A 730 31.28 25.80 -35.53
N ASP A 731 32.50 26.06 -35.08
CA ASP A 731 33.69 25.28 -35.47
C ASP A 731 33.73 23.93 -34.72
N PRO A 732 33.65 22.79 -35.43
CA PRO A 732 33.78 21.46 -34.82
C PRO A 732 35.17 21.17 -34.23
N ALA A 733 36.19 21.96 -34.57
CA ALA A 733 37.55 21.83 -34.05
C ALA A 733 37.83 22.69 -32.80
N ALA A 734 36.82 23.37 -32.24
CA ALA A 734 36.98 24.18 -31.04
C ALA A 734 37.45 23.34 -29.84
N GLU A 735 38.57 23.71 -29.23
CA GLU A 735 39.09 23.04 -28.03
C GLU A 735 38.18 23.26 -26.82
N LYS A 736 37.77 22.16 -26.19
CA LYS A 736 36.93 22.13 -24.99
C LYS A 736 37.72 21.60 -23.80
N PRO A 737 37.37 21.96 -22.55
CA PRO A 737 38.02 21.41 -21.37
C PRO A 737 37.86 19.89 -21.32
N ALA A 738 38.92 19.20 -20.91
CA ALA A 738 38.95 17.73 -20.84
C ALA A 738 37.91 17.14 -19.88
N LYS A 739 37.53 17.88 -18.82
CA LYS A 739 36.48 17.51 -17.87
C LYS A 739 35.68 18.73 -17.39
N ILE A 740 34.37 18.56 -17.24
CA ILE A 740 33.44 19.51 -16.62
C ILE A 740 32.62 18.81 -15.53
N ASP A 741 32.18 19.57 -14.53
CA ASP A 741 31.19 19.14 -13.55
C ASP A 741 29.76 19.25 -14.11
N ILE A 742 28.80 18.62 -13.42
CA ILE A 742 27.39 18.64 -13.83
C ILE A 742 26.80 20.06 -13.80
N ASP A 743 27.25 20.91 -12.87
CA ASP A 743 26.76 22.28 -12.75
C ASP A 743 27.11 23.12 -13.98
N LYS A 744 28.27 22.90 -14.60
CA LYS A 744 28.64 23.53 -15.88
C LYS A 744 27.81 23.04 -17.04
N PHE A 745 27.40 21.77 -17.03
CA PHE A 745 26.53 21.20 -18.05
C PHE A 745 25.11 21.77 -17.94
N CYS A 746 24.53 21.79 -16.73
CA CYS A 746 23.17 22.29 -16.46
C CYS A 746 22.98 23.80 -16.66
N LYS A 747 24.04 24.56 -16.97
CA LYS A 747 23.96 25.97 -17.37
C LYS A 747 23.43 26.19 -18.80
N VAL A 748 23.26 25.11 -19.55
CA VAL A 748 22.74 25.13 -20.91
C VAL A 748 21.51 24.24 -20.98
N GLU A 749 20.44 24.78 -21.53
CA GLU A 749 19.19 24.07 -21.74
C GLU A 749 19.11 23.64 -23.21
N ILE A 750 19.02 22.33 -23.45
CA ILE A 750 18.80 21.75 -24.77
C ILE A 750 17.29 21.51 -24.90
N LYS A 751 16.67 22.07 -25.94
CA LYS A 751 15.23 21.96 -26.19
C LYS A 751 14.95 21.34 -27.54
N ILE A 752 13.90 20.54 -27.62
CA ILE A 752 13.32 20.17 -28.91
C ILE A 752 12.30 21.23 -29.31
N GLN A 753 12.53 21.88 -30.44
CA GLN A 753 11.64 22.93 -30.97
C GLN A 753 11.45 22.79 -32.47
N GLY A 754 10.22 22.46 -32.89
CA GLY A 754 9.92 22.10 -34.27
C GLY A 754 10.64 20.81 -34.66
N LYS A 755 10.62 19.82 -33.77
CA LYS A 755 11.27 18.50 -33.92
C LYS A 755 12.79 18.54 -34.12
N THR A 756 13.44 19.63 -33.73
CA THR A 756 14.89 19.82 -33.87
C THR A 756 15.48 20.18 -32.51
N ALA A 757 16.60 19.56 -32.13
CA ALA A 757 17.31 19.88 -30.91
C ALA A 757 18.05 21.22 -31.05
N LYS A 758 17.82 22.16 -30.13
CA LYS A 758 18.35 23.52 -30.17
C LYS A 758 18.84 23.98 -28.80
N ILE A 759 19.84 24.85 -28.81
CA ILE A 759 20.27 25.63 -27.64
C ILE A 759 20.14 27.10 -28.00
N ALA A 760 19.43 27.88 -27.17
CA ALA A 760 19.15 29.29 -27.43
C ALA A 760 18.61 29.57 -28.86
N GLY A 761 17.82 28.65 -29.41
CA GLY A 761 17.23 28.74 -30.75
C GLY A 761 18.14 28.31 -31.92
N ILE A 762 19.39 27.92 -31.66
CA ILE A 762 20.35 27.45 -32.68
C ILE A 762 20.38 25.92 -32.71
N SER A 763 20.27 25.33 -33.91
CA SER A 763 20.23 23.87 -34.10
C SER A 763 21.53 23.19 -33.66
N LEU A 764 21.43 22.06 -32.98
CA LEU A 764 22.54 21.14 -32.78
C LEU A 764 22.70 20.27 -34.02
N CYS A 765 23.92 20.21 -34.55
CA CYS A 765 24.25 19.51 -35.78
C CYS A 765 25.39 18.50 -35.57
N ALA A 766 25.24 17.32 -36.17
CA ALA A 766 26.28 16.32 -36.32
C ALA A 766 26.62 16.18 -37.81
N ASP A 767 27.88 16.35 -38.18
CA ASP A 767 28.34 16.34 -39.59
C ASP A 767 27.53 17.28 -40.50
N GLY A 768 27.22 18.48 -39.98
CA GLY A 768 26.47 19.52 -40.69
C GLY A 768 24.97 19.27 -40.86
N LYS A 769 24.41 18.16 -40.35
CA LYS A 769 22.97 17.90 -40.35
C LYS A 769 22.36 18.09 -38.96
N PRO A 770 21.18 18.72 -38.85
CA PRO A 770 20.53 18.96 -37.57
C PRO A 770 20.05 17.65 -36.93
N LEU A 771 20.11 17.60 -35.60
CA LEU A 771 19.54 16.51 -34.80
C LEU A 771 18.02 16.70 -34.67
N THR A 772 17.27 15.69 -35.10
CA THR A 772 15.80 15.74 -35.17
C THR A 772 15.16 14.59 -34.41
N THR A 773 13.99 14.84 -33.84
CA THR A 773 13.11 13.85 -33.19
C THR A 773 11.91 13.53 -34.07
N GLN A 774 11.33 12.34 -33.92
CA GLN A 774 10.10 11.92 -34.62
C GLN A 774 8.85 12.26 -33.81
N LYS A 775 8.89 12.00 -32.50
CA LYS A 775 7.72 12.07 -31.60
C LYS A 775 7.76 13.27 -30.66
N SER A 776 8.93 13.57 -30.12
CA SER A 776 9.12 14.61 -29.11
C SER A 776 9.13 16.00 -29.78
N ASP A 777 8.41 16.95 -29.20
CA ASP A 777 8.44 18.38 -29.57
C ASP A 777 8.10 19.22 -28.33
N ASP A 778 8.57 20.46 -28.27
CA ASP A 778 8.37 21.40 -27.16
C ASP A 778 8.74 20.85 -25.75
N CYS A 779 9.82 20.06 -25.69
CA CYS A 779 10.34 19.42 -24.48
C CYS A 779 11.84 19.72 -24.24
N ILE A 780 12.35 19.32 -23.09
CA ILE A 780 13.76 19.47 -22.70
C ILE A 780 14.49 18.16 -22.99
N VAL A 781 15.78 18.25 -23.34
CA VAL A 781 16.66 17.08 -23.45
C VAL A 781 17.49 17.00 -22.17
N GLU A 782 17.42 15.86 -21.50
CA GLU A 782 18.14 15.57 -20.25
C GLU A 782 19.21 14.49 -20.43
#